data_AF-A0A512BBX1-F1
#
_entry.id   AF-A0A512BBX1-F1
#
_cell.length_a   1.000
_cell.length_b   1.000
_cell.length_c   1.000
_cell.angle_alpha   90.00
_cell.angle_beta   90.00
_cell.angle_gamma   90.00
#
_symmetry.space_group_name_H-M   'P 1'
#
loop_
_entity.id
_entity.type
_entity.pdbx_description
1 polymer ?
#
loop_
_entity_poly.entity_id
_entity_poly.type
_entity_poly.pdbx_seq_one_letter_code
_entity_poly.pdbx_strand_id
1 'polypeptide(L)'
;MRKIFHESVDKSQKAIDKLDKKDDHFFNATNDSEVNQQITYALYNKIDQLQDNIEADNSLDANQKVKFIRSLNEALALFESSYRNRELKGDQLPDLLNAYEEAMALEKKKQSIKPVLVDNEFEIGDILVKCIAFQKNVGITEGKEVLLLKNSQKHPDRIFQILKANPNALFADSLLKVAAHTHQEDVYTYAQSNTVIGKKIQNNSDPLIKTIAGLANLKEGRLYFPFLDNLYRGKVSIEEIDKNKNDEFKYYKLLVNTQIEYTERLRQRDTPMAMEALTEMLRRKAIESFINVINGLHDEPDNIRMKKVETLTPQELYYLCVMAETEIYTSSYLKVYERIFQRMKNPNSDSLLISVNFDHFKKFIKMAANYNTLDNFLKRMEKGNAEILMRSFAGGLEKTGSLEDAVDVADSYASISDPTLRKLILDEVQSNLNQQNRNENKRGLAIYDLLNNIFLSLDSTSKIDISQKFGIPPIYIVNNNSLKDSKGRIVIQQFFFGDKDGLYSYSQFKSLYNTPGWKIVNKTDWIEVSSTKGIPVIIYANKPLDEKEGLDDKAQENLGDYLSDNNLTPTVVIHRGHSYHVTSTIKQLVRTTKVVFLGSCGGYQNINRVLEISPYAHIIASKQTGTGAVNGPMIMSITETLRQGKDLNWPEMWKDLGKKLKDNNMFEDYVPPYKNLGALFIMAYNKVMLG
;
A
#
# COMPACT_ATOMS: atom_id res chain seq x y z
N MET A 1 -7.76 10.70 60.93
CA MET A 1 -7.03 9.80 60.01
C MET A 1 -7.51 9.91 58.54
N ARG A 2 -8.11 11.03 58.10
CA ARG A 2 -8.47 11.27 56.68
C ARG A 2 -7.43 12.06 55.88
N LYS A 3 -6.46 12.68 56.57
CA LYS A 3 -5.37 13.48 55.99
C LYS A 3 -4.65 12.77 54.82
N ILE A 4 -4.40 11.47 54.94
CA ILE A 4 -3.70 10.68 53.92
C ILE A 4 -4.45 10.64 52.57
N PHE A 5 -5.79 10.76 52.59
CA PHE A 5 -6.59 10.77 51.37
C PHE A 5 -6.54 12.12 50.66
N HIS A 6 -6.53 13.23 51.41
CA HIS A 6 -6.28 14.56 50.86
C HIS A 6 -4.87 14.66 50.28
N GLU A 7 -3.85 14.19 51.02
CA GLU A 7 -2.47 14.13 50.52
C GLU A 7 -2.32 13.31 49.22
N SER A 8 -3.24 12.36 48.98
CA SER A 8 -3.29 11.61 47.71
C SER A 8 -3.87 12.45 46.57
N VAL A 9 -4.93 13.22 46.82
CA VAL A 9 -5.50 14.16 45.84
C VAL A 9 -4.46 15.21 45.44
N ASP A 10 -3.76 15.81 46.42
CA ASP A 10 -2.71 16.80 46.17
C ASP A 10 -1.57 16.22 45.31
N LYS A 11 -1.25 14.94 45.53
CA LYS A 11 -0.26 14.22 44.72
C LYS A 11 -0.72 14.06 43.26
N SER A 12 -2.00 13.77 43.05
CA SER A 12 -2.59 13.67 41.71
C SER A 12 -2.68 15.03 41.02
N GLN A 13 -3.01 16.11 41.73
CA GLN A 13 -2.95 17.48 41.19
C GLN A 13 -1.55 17.81 40.66
N LYS A 14 -0.51 17.56 41.47
CA LYS A 14 0.90 17.75 41.05
C LYS A 14 1.31 16.85 39.89
N ALA A 15 0.75 15.64 39.80
CA ALA A 15 1.04 14.75 38.67
C ALA A 15 0.44 15.27 37.36
N ILE A 16 -0.76 15.87 37.43
CA ILE A 16 -1.43 16.49 36.29
C ILE A 16 -0.69 17.77 35.86
N ASP A 17 -0.25 18.63 36.79
CA ASP A 17 0.55 19.83 36.48
C ASP A 17 1.77 19.47 35.61
N LYS A 18 2.43 18.36 35.95
CA LYS A 18 3.64 17.86 35.29
C LYS A 18 3.43 17.27 33.90
N LEU A 19 2.20 17.20 33.40
CA LEU A 19 1.91 16.63 32.09
C LEU A 19 2.46 17.46 30.93
N ASP A 20 2.62 18.78 31.12
CA ASP A 20 3.26 19.68 30.16
C ASP A 20 4.80 19.77 30.31
N LYS A 21 5.36 18.92 31.19
CA LYS A 21 6.78 18.83 31.56
C LYS A 21 7.29 20.01 32.39
N LYS A 22 6.40 20.80 33.00
CA LYS A 22 6.74 21.85 33.96
C LYS A 22 6.10 21.57 35.32
N ASP A 23 6.59 22.24 36.35
CA ASP A 23 6.08 22.18 37.72
C ASP A 23 6.00 23.63 38.21
N ASP A 24 5.15 24.40 37.55
CA ASP A 24 5.04 25.86 37.68
C ASP A 24 3.63 26.31 38.10
N HIS A 25 2.78 25.37 38.55
CA HIS A 25 1.38 25.62 38.93
C HIS A 25 0.55 26.21 37.79
N PHE A 26 0.88 25.84 36.55
CA PHE A 26 0.17 26.24 35.36
C PHE A 26 0.16 25.12 34.34
N PHE A 27 -1.00 24.51 34.09
CA PHE A 27 -1.08 23.37 33.18
C PHE A 27 -1.38 23.84 31.74
N ASN A 28 -0.35 23.84 30.88
CA ASN A 28 -0.47 24.26 29.48
C ASN A 28 -0.88 23.11 28.55
N ALA A 29 -2.18 22.76 28.58
CA ALA A 29 -2.69 21.59 27.87
C ALA A 29 -3.10 21.84 26.41
N THR A 30 -3.31 23.10 26.02
CA THR A 30 -3.78 23.52 24.69
C THR A 30 -2.97 24.71 24.17
N ASN A 31 -3.21 25.12 22.91
CA ASN A 31 -2.59 26.33 22.36
C ASN A 31 -3.34 27.62 22.74
N ASP A 32 -4.47 27.52 23.46
CA ASP A 32 -5.30 28.65 23.86
C ASP A 32 -5.04 29.03 25.32
N SER A 33 -4.51 30.24 25.52
CA SER A 33 -4.14 30.72 26.85
C SER A 33 -5.35 30.88 27.79
N GLU A 34 -6.53 31.20 27.28
CA GLU A 34 -7.73 31.35 28.11
C GLU A 34 -8.24 29.98 28.57
N VAL A 35 -8.24 29.00 27.67
CA VAL A 35 -8.57 27.61 28.00
C VAL A 35 -7.60 27.06 29.05
N ASN A 36 -6.29 27.31 28.90
CA ASN A 36 -5.30 26.86 29.88
C ASN A 36 -5.45 27.51 31.26
N GLN A 37 -5.91 28.77 31.32
CA GLN A 37 -6.25 29.41 32.60
C GLN A 37 -7.45 28.73 33.27
N GLN A 38 -8.48 28.38 32.50
CA GLN A 38 -9.65 27.66 33.03
C GLN A 38 -9.27 26.26 33.54
N ILE A 39 -8.43 25.54 32.80
CA ILE A 39 -7.91 24.22 33.20
C ILE A 39 -7.10 24.35 34.50
N THR A 40 -6.21 25.34 34.58
CA THR A 40 -5.37 25.56 35.77
C THR A 40 -6.23 25.93 36.99
N TYR A 41 -7.23 26.79 36.82
CA TYR A 41 -8.19 27.11 37.87
C TYR A 41 -8.95 25.86 38.32
N ALA A 42 -9.39 25.01 37.39
CA ALA A 42 -10.03 23.75 37.73
C ALA A 42 -9.10 22.81 38.51
N LEU A 43 -7.83 22.72 38.11
CA LEU A 43 -6.81 21.87 38.73
C LEU A 43 -6.52 22.27 40.19
N TYR A 44 -6.38 23.56 40.47
CA TYR A 44 -5.99 24.00 41.81
C TYR A 44 -7.19 24.45 42.66
N ASN A 45 -8.05 25.31 42.13
CA ASN A 45 -9.12 25.90 42.93
C ASN A 45 -10.32 24.96 43.06
N LYS A 46 -10.77 24.37 41.96
CA LYS A 46 -12.01 23.57 41.97
C LYS A 46 -11.83 22.21 42.65
N ILE A 47 -10.68 21.57 42.48
CA ILE A 47 -10.37 20.32 43.19
C ILE A 47 -10.31 20.56 44.70
N ASP A 48 -9.60 21.60 45.15
CA ASP A 48 -9.52 21.94 46.58
C ASP A 48 -10.91 22.29 47.15
N GLN A 49 -11.70 23.07 46.40
CA GLN A 49 -13.07 23.38 46.78
C GLN A 49 -13.95 22.12 46.89
N LEU A 50 -13.78 21.12 46.01
CA LEU A 50 -14.49 19.85 46.12
C LEU A 50 -14.07 19.07 47.37
N GLN A 51 -12.78 19.07 47.73
CA GLN A 51 -12.29 18.44 48.96
C GLN A 51 -12.92 19.10 50.20
N ASP A 52 -12.93 20.43 50.24
CA ASP A 52 -13.53 21.21 51.33
C ASP A 52 -15.04 20.99 51.42
N ASN A 53 -15.74 20.98 50.28
CA ASN A 53 -17.18 20.72 50.22
C ASN A 53 -17.53 19.33 50.77
N ILE A 54 -16.72 18.30 50.48
CA ILE A 54 -16.94 16.94 51.01
C ILE A 54 -16.73 16.92 52.54
N GLU A 55 -15.71 17.60 53.06
CA GLU A 55 -15.45 17.63 54.50
C GLU A 55 -16.46 18.48 55.28
N ALA A 56 -16.96 19.57 54.69
CA ALA A 56 -17.97 20.45 55.28
C ALA A 56 -19.39 19.85 55.26
N ASP A 57 -19.63 18.81 54.45
CA ASP A 57 -20.95 18.22 54.30
C ASP A 57 -21.37 17.39 55.52
N ASN A 58 -22.39 17.87 56.24
CA ASN A 58 -22.92 17.22 57.43
C ASN A 58 -23.86 16.04 57.12
N SER A 59 -24.27 15.86 55.85
CA SER A 59 -25.07 14.70 55.43
C SER A 59 -24.25 13.44 55.19
N LEU A 60 -22.91 13.56 55.18
CA LEU A 60 -21.99 12.45 54.95
C LEU A 60 -21.37 11.96 56.26
N ASP A 61 -21.42 10.65 56.49
CA ASP A 61 -20.65 10.02 57.56
C ASP A 61 -19.14 9.95 57.21
N ALA A 62 -18.32 9.59 58.20
CA ALA A 62 -16.87 9.55 58.03
C ALA A 62 -16.39 8.60 56.91
N ASN A 63 -17.09 7.49 56.67
CA ASN A 63 -16.74 6.52 55.63
C ASN A 63 -17.16 7.02 54.25
N GLN A 64 -18.31 7.70 54.15
CA GLN A 64 -18.78 8.32 52.92
C GLN A 64 -17.86 9.46 52.48
N LYS A 65 -17.38 10.29 53.42
CA LYS A 65 -16.36 11.31 53.13
C LYS A 65 -15.09 10.69 52.54
N VAL A 66 -14.58 9.63 53.19
CA VAL A 66 -13.43 8.87 52.66
C VAL A 66 -13.72 8.29 51.27
N LYS A 67 -14.92 7.72 51.05
CA LYS A 67 -15.34 7.17 49.75
C LYS A 67 -15.23 8.23 48.65
N PHE A 68 -15.77 9.44 48.87
CA PHE A 68 -15.75 10.49 47.85
C PHE A 68 -14.37 11.12 47.63
N ILE A 69 -13.57 11.33 48.69
CA ILE A 69 -12.19 11.85 48.53
C ILE A 69 -11.32 10.85 47.77
N ARG A 70 -11.40 9.56 48.12
CA ARG A 70 -10.68 8.51 47.38
C ARG A 70 -11.11 8.41 45.93
N SER A 71 -12.41 8.49 45.68
CA SER A 71 -12.98 8.44 44.34
C SER A 71 -12.61 9.68 43.50
N LEU A 72 -12.45 10.85 44.12
CA LEU A 72 -11.94 12.04 43.44
C LEU A 72 -10.48 11.83 43.02
N ASN A 73 -9.65 11.29 43.91
CA ASN A 73 -8.28 10.92 43.57
C ASN A 73 -8.21 9.89 42.42
N GLU A 74 -9.10 8.89 42.40
CA GLU A 74 -9.20 7.92 41.30
C GLU A 74 -9.57 8.59 39.97
N ALA A 75 -10.51 9.53 39.97
CA ALA A 75 -10.89 10.29 38.78
C ALA A 75 -9.70 11.07 38.20
N LEU A 76 -8.92 11.72 39.06
CA LEU A 76 -7.72 12.48 38.66
C LEU A 76 -6.61 11.59 38.12
N ALA A 77 -6.36 10.43 38.77
CA ALA A 77 -5.37 9.48 38.30
C ALA A 77 -5.76 8.87 36.94
N LEU A 78 -7.04 8.58 36.73
CA LEU A 78 -7.56 8.11 35.44
C LEU A 78 -7.42 9.19 34.37
N PHE A 79 -7.78 10.44 34.67
CA PHE A 79 -7.56 11.58 33.78
C PHE A 79 -6.09 11.69 33.36
N GLU A 80 -5.16 11.64 34.32
CA GLU A 80 -3.72 11.69 34.05
C GLU A 80 -3.31 10.59 33.06
N SER A 81 -3.73 9.35 33.33
CA SER A 81 -3.38 8.21 32.48
C SER A 81 -3.96 8.32 31.06
N SER A 82 -5.23 8.72 30.93
CA SER A 82 -5.90 8.87 29.63
C SER A 82 -5.33 10.04 28.83
N TYR A 83 -4.94 11.13 29.48
CA TYR A 83 -4.24 12.23 28.81
C TYR A 83 -2.87 11.79 28.28
N ARG A 84 -2.06 11.07 29.08
CA ARG A 84 -0.76 10.53 28.65
C ARG A 84 -0.89 9.60 27.43
N ASN A 85 -1.97 8.81 27.39
CA ASN A 85 -2.27 7.89 26.30
C ASN A 85 -2.94 8.57 25.09
N ARG A 86 -3.20 9.88 25.16
CA ARG A 86 -3.92 10.66 24.13
C ARG A 86 -5.35 10.17 23.88
N GLU A 87 -5.96 9.56 24.88
CA GLU A 87 -7.36 9.09 24.84
C GLU A 87 -8.33 10.21 25.23
N LEU A 88 -7.85 11.18 26.02
CA LEU A 88 -8.61 12.33 26.51
C LEU A 88 -7.80 13.62 26.31
N LYS A 89 -8.49 14.75 26.12
CA LYS A 89 -7.88 16.08 25.97
C LYS A 89 -7.86 16.83 27.30
N GLY A 90 -6.85 17.69 27.49
CA GLY A 90 -6.65 18.36 28.78
C GLY A 90 -7.72 19.40 29.12
N ASP A 91 -8.35 19.98 28.10
CA ASP A 91 -9.50 20.89 28.22
C ASP A 91 -10.77 20.22 28.78
N GLN A 92 -10.78 18.88 28.90
CA GLN A 92 -11.89 18.14 29.51
C GLN A 92 -11.79 18.05 31.04
N LEU A 93 -10.72 18.56 31.68
CA LEU A 93 -10.58 18.52 33.14
C LEU A 93 -11.70 19.27 33.88
N PRO A 94 -12.05 20.52 33.50
CA PRO A 94 -13.12 21.26 34.18
C PRO A 94 -14.47 20.54 34.10
N ASP A 95 -14.77 19.93 32.95
CA ASP A 95 -16.00 19.19 32.68
C ASP A 95 -16.04 17.87 33.47
N LEU A 96 -14.92 17.14 33.55
CA LEU A 96 -14.81 15.96 34.40
C LEU A 96 -15.14 16.30 35.87
N LEU A 97 -14.65 17.43 36.37
CA LEU A 97 -14.94 17.88 37.74
C LEU A 97 -16.39 18.30 37.94
N ASN A 98 -17.00 18.99 36.96
CA ASN A 98 -18.43 19.30 36.97
C ASN A 98 -19.27 18.01 37.05
N ALA A 99 -18.98 17.07 36.14
CA ALA A 99 -19.68 15.80 36.06
C ALA A 99 -19.49 14.95 37.33
N TYR A 100 -18.30 14.97 37.92
CA TYR A 100 -18.03 14.30 39.20
C TYR A 100 -18.88 14.87 40.33
N GLU A 101 -18.98 16.21 40.43
CA GLU A 101 -19.79 16.89 41.44
C GLU A 101 -21.28 16.58 41.29
N GLU A 102 -21.80 16.62 40.06
CA GLU A 102 -23.18 16.24 39.76
C GLU A 102 -23.48 14.77 40.08
N ALA A 103 -22.58 13.86 39.68
CA ALA A 103 -22.69 12.44 39.99
C ALA A 103 -22.65 12.18 41.52
N MET A 104 -21.79 12.90 42.25
CA MET A 104 -21.74 12.86 43.71
C MET A 104 -23.07 13.33 44.34
N ALA A 105 -23.66 14.41 43.83
CA ALA A 105 -24.93 14.92 44.32
C ALA A 105 -26.08 13.92 44.11
N LEU A 106 -26.09 13.20 42.98
CA LEU A 106 -27.07 12.14 42.69
C LEU A 106 -26.84 10.89 43.55
N GLU A 107 -25.58 10.43 43.69
CA GLU A 107 -25.21 9.28 44.52
C GLU A 107 -25.62 9.49 45.99
N LYS A 108 -25.43 10.70 46.53
CA LYS A 108 -25.89 11.07 47.88
C LYS A 108 -27.40 10.90 48.06
N LYS A 109 -28.18 11.23 47.03
CA LYS A 109 -29.64 11.08 46.99
C LYS A 109 -30.08 9.66 46.62
N LYS A 110 -29.14 8.73 46.40
CA LYS A 110 -29.37 7.38 45.86
C LYS A 110 -30.12 7.39 44.53
N GLN A 111 -29.90 8.43 43.74
CA GLN A 111 -30.48 8.59 42.41
C GLN A 111 -29.52 8.07 41.33
N SER A 112 -30.07 7.77 40.17
CA SER A 112 -29.30 7.29 39.01
C SER A 112 -28.34 8.38 38.50
N ILE A 113 -27.06 8.04 38.30
CA ILE A 113 -26.08 8.92 37.63
C ILE A 113 -26.16 8.85 36.10
N LYS A 114 -27.08 8.06 35.53
CA LYS A 114 -27.24 7.93 34.08
C LYS A 114 -27.37 9.29 33.37
N PRO A 115 -28.10 10.30 33.88
CA PRO A 115 -28.18 11.62 33.22
C PRO A 115 -26.80 12.26 33.01
N VAL A 116 -25.93 12.20 34.02
CA VAL A 116 -24.55 12.73 33.93
C VAL A 116 -23.76 12.02 32.82
N LEU A 117 -23.92 10.69 32.72
CA LEU A 117 -23.26 9.90 31.67
C LEU A 117 -23.85 10.17 30.27
N VAL A 118 -25.11 10.60 30.18
CA VAL A 118 -25.76 11.01 28.93
C VAL A 118 -25.28 12.40 28.49
N ASP A 119 -25.10 13.32 29.43
CA ASP A 119 -24.81 14.73 29.12
C ASP A 119 -23.32 15.00 28.84
N ASN A 120 -22.41 14.12 29.29
CA ASN A 120 -20.96 14.29 29.15
C ASN A 120 -20.33 13.43 28.02
N GLU A 121 -19.14 13.78 27.55
CA GLU A 121 -18.42 12.96 26.55
C GLU A 121 -18.09 11.54 27.05
N PHE A 122 -17.78 10.63 26.11
CA PHE A 122 -17.47 9.22 26.42
C PHE A 122 -16.34 9.11 27.45
N GLU A 123 -15.27 9.88 27.29
CA GLU A 123 -14.07 9.82 28.12
C GLU A 123 -14.38 10.17 29.58
N ILE A 124 -15.16 11.24 29.80
CA ILE A 124 -15.58 11.67 31.13
C ILE A 124 -16.43 10.59 31.77
N GLY A 125 -17.41 10.08 31.03
CA GLY A 125 -18.28 9.01 31.53
C GLY A 125 -17.53 7.72 31.86
N ASP A 126 -16.57 7.31 31.02
CA ASP A 126 -15.74 6.12 31.21
C ASP A 126 -14.85 6.24 32.47
N ILE A 127 -14.36 7.43 32.80
CA ILE A 127 -13.71 7.71 34.07
C ILE A 127 -14.69 7.53 35.23
N LEU A 128 -15.85 8.20 35.18
CA LEU A 128 -16.82 8.19 36.28
C LEU A 128 -17.30 6.77 36.63
N VAL A 129 -17.56 5.92 35.64
CA VAL A 129 -18.03 4.55 35.92
C VAL A 129 -16.98 3.63 36.54
N LYS A 130 -15.70 4.01 36.46
CA LYS A 130 -14.57 3.29 37.09
C LYS A 130 -14.35 3.75 38.53
N CYS A 131 -14.72 4.98 38.87
CA CYS A 131 -14.54 5.54 40.21
C CYS A 131 -15.35 4.78 41.28
N ILE A 132 -14.70 4.44 42.40
CA ILE A 132 -15.28 3.64 43.48
C ILE A 132 -16.57 4.24 44.06
N ALA A 133 -16.76 5.57 43.97
CA ALA A 133 -17.98 6.18 44.48
C ALA A 133 -19.25 5.71 43.77
N PHE A 134 -19.12 5.36 42.49
CA PHE A 134 -20.23 5.21 41.56
C PHE A 134 -20.47 3.78 41.07
N GLN A 135 -19.53 2.86 41.32
CA GLN A 135 -19.61 1.46 40.85
C GLN A 135 -20.87 0.70 41.30
N LYS A 136 -21.51 1.13 42.41
CA LYS A 136 -22.73 0.53 42.96
C LYS A 136 -23.98 1.43 42.78
N ASN A 137 -23.87 2.51 42.01
CA ASN A 137 -24.99 3.41 41.77
C ASN A 137 -26.11 2.68 41.01
N VAL A 138 -27.36 3.02 41.30
CA VAL A 138 -28.55 2.39 40.69
C VAL A 138 -28.63 2.56 39.17
N GLY A 139 -27.97 3.57 38.59
CA GLY A 139 -27.94 3.84 37.16
C GLY A 139 -26.71 3.34 36.41
N ILE A 140 -25.82 2.58 37.07
CA ILE A 140 -24.51 2.25 36.48
C ILE A 140 -24.63 1.27 35.31
N THR A 141 -25.60 0.35 35.36
CA THR A 141 -25.81 -0.66 34.32
C THR A 141 -26.28 -0.02 33.03
N GLU A 142 -27.37 0.76 33.08
CA GLU A 142 -27.88 1.52 31.95
C GLU A 142 -26.90 2.61 31.50
N GLY A 143 -26.15 3.18 32.44
CA GLY A 143 -25.08 4.13 32.17
C GLY A 143 -23.96 3.54 31.30
N LYS A 144 -23.51 2.31 31.60
CA LYS A 144 -22.53 1.60 30.78
C LYS A 144 -23.03 1.31 29.37
N GLU A 145 -24.33 1.06 29.18
CA GLU A 145 -24.91 0.93 27.84
C GLU A 145 -24.85 2.25 27.06
N VAL A 146 -25.10 3.38 27.71
CA VAL A 146 -24.95 4.72 27.09
C VAL A 146 -23.50 4.95 26.65
N LEU A 147 -22.52 4.64 27.49
CA LEU A 147 -21.11 4.79 27.15
C LEU A 147 -20.69 3.85 26.02
N LEU A 148 -21.19 2.62 26.02
CA LEU A 148 -20.95 1.68 24.93
C LEU A 148 -21.49 2.23 23.60
N LEU A 149 -22.67 2.85 23.60
CA LEU A 149 -23.22 3.51 22.42
C LEU A 149 -22.35 4.67 21.94
N LYS A 150 -21.92 5.56 22.86
CA LYS A 150 -21.04 6.69 22.55
C LYS A 150 -19.70 6.22 21.97
N ASN A 151 -19.10 5.19 22.58
CA ASN A 151 -17.87 4.57 22.08
C ASN A 151 -18.05 4.04 20.65
N SER A 152 -19.21 3.41 20.37
CA SER A 152 -19.52 2.88 19.04
C SER A 152 -19.72 3.98 18.00
N GLN A 153 -20.31 5.11 18.38
CA GLN A 153 -20.46 6.28 17.51
C GLN A 153 -19.12 6.95 17.20
N LYS A 154 -18.21 6.97 18.18
CA LYS A 154 -16.86 7.55 18.03
C LYS A 154 -15.93 6.66 17.21
N HIS A 155 -16.11 5.35 17.27
CA HIS A 155 -15.26 4.36 16.59
C HIS A 155 -16.06 3.42 15.68
N PRO A 156 -16.63 3.94 14.57
CA PRO A 156 -17.41 3.13 13.64
C PRO A 156 -16.59 2.02 12.95
N ASP A 157 -15.27 2.20 12.84
CA ASP A 157 -14.31 1.19 12.36
C ASP A 157 -14.21 -0.04 13.29
N ARG A 158 -14.65 0.09 14.54
CA ARG A 158 -14.55 -0.98 15.56
C ARG A 158 -15.89 -1.63 15.89
N ILE A 159 -16.94 -1.37 15.11
CA ILE A 159 -18.30 -1.88 15.39
C ILE A 159 -18.30 -3.39 15.70
N PHE A 160 -17.65 -4.20 14.88
CA PHE A 160 -17.61 -5.65 15.11
C PHE A 160 -16.81 -6.07 16.35
N GLN A 161 -15.73 -5.37 16.68
CA GLN A 161 -14.97 -5.63 17.91
C GLN A 161 -15.83 -5.31 19.14
N ILE A 162 -16.53 -4.17 19.11
CA ILE A 162 -17.43 -3.72 20.17
C ILE A 162 -18.59 -4.71 20.35
N LEU A 163 -19.24 -5.10 19.25
CA LEU A 163 -20.36 -6.06 19.26
C LEU A 163 -19.91 -7.46 19.68
N LYS A 164 -18.71 -7.89 19.31
CA LYS A 164 -18.16 -9.18 19.74
C LYS A 164 -17.93 -9.21 21.26
N ALA A 165 -17.45 -8.11 21.84
CA ALA A 165 -17.30 -7.97 23.28
C ALA A 165 -18.65 -7.79 24.01
N ASN A 166 -19.66 -7.25 23.33
CA ASN A 166 -20.96 -6.91 23.89
C ASN A 166 -22.12 -7.45 23.02
N PRO A 167 -22.24 -8.78 22.87
CA PRO A 167 -23.13 -9.37 21.87
C PRO A 167 -24.63 -9.11 22.13
N ASN A 168 -24.98 -8.77 23.36
CA ASN A 168 -26.35 -8.50 23.79
C ASN A 168 -26.68 -7.01 23.89
N ALA A 169 -25.83 -6.11 23.34
CA ALA A 169 -26.11 -4.69 23.34
C ALA A 169 -27.49 -4.38 22.72
N LEU A 170 -28.28 -3.54 23.38
CA LEU A 170 -29.65 -3.20 22.96
C LEU A 170 -29.71 -2.54 21.58
N PHE A 171 -28.67 -1.79 21.22
CA PHE A 171 -28.52 -1.11 19.93
C PHE A 171 -27.70 -1.91 18.91
N ALA A 172 -27.49 -3.21 19.14
CA ALA A 172 -26.69 -4.04 18.24
C ALA A 172 -27.22 -4.00 16.80
N ASP A 173 -28.53 -4.06 16.61
CA ASP A 173 -29.13 -4.03 15.27
C ASP A 173 -28.91 -2.69 14.56
N SER A 174 -28.92 -1.57 15.30
CA SER A 174 -28.60 -0.25 14.76
C SER A 174 -27.14 -0.16 14.32
N LEU A 175 -26.20 -0.72 15.09
CA LEU A 175 -24.79 -0.76 14.70
C LEU A 175 -24.54 -1.69 13.52
N LEU A 176 -25.21 -2.85 13.48
CA LEU A 176 -25.14 -3.75 12.34
C LEU A 176 -25.67 -3.08 11.06
N LYS A 177 -26.69 -2.21 11.18
CA LYS A 177 -27.18 -1.42 10.05
C LYS A 177 -26.14 -0.43 9.55
N VAL A 178 -25.47 0.30 10.44
CA VAL A 178 -24.36 1.18 10.07
C VAL A 178 -23.23 0.38 9.41
N ALA A 179 -22.86 -0.76 9.98
CA ALA A 179 -21.85 -1.65 9.42
C ALA A 179 -22.25 -2.19 8.04
N ALA A 180 -23.52 -2.48 7.78
CA ALA A 180 -23.98 -2.92 6.47
C ALA A 180 -23.79 -1.86 5.37
N HIS A 181 -23.79 -0.58 5.71
CA HIS A 181 -23.53 0.49 4.75
C HIS A 181 -22.05 0.86 4.60
N THR A 182 -21.20 0.49 5.56
CA THR A 182 -19.81 0.97 5.65
C THR A 182 -18.76 -0.13 5.60
N HIS A 183 -19.13 -1.36 6.00
CA HIS A 183 -18.27 -2.53 6.22
C HIS A 183 -18.99 -3.80 5.75
N GLN A 184 -19.44 -3.84 4.48
CA GLN A 184 -20.26 -4.94 3.93
C GLN A 184 -19.54 -6.30 4.03
N GLU A 185 -18.23 -6.32 3.78
CA GLU A 185 -17.38 -7.51 3.84
C GLU A 185 -17.34 -8.14 5.24
N ASP A 186 -17.29 -7.31 6.28
CA ASP A 186 -17.33 -7.79 7.65
C ASP A 186 -18.71 -8.36 7.98
N VAL A 187 -19.80 -7.69 7.58
CA VAL A 187 -21.17 -8.23 7.76
C VAL A 187 -21.30 -9.59 7.07
N TYR A 188 -20.80 -9.72 5.84
CA TYR A 188 -20.79 -10.99 5.11
C TYR A 188 -20.02 -12.06 5.88
N THR A 189 -18.80 -11.74 6.33
CA THR A 189 -17.92 -12.68 7.04
C THR A 189 -18.51 -13.13 8.37
N TYR A 190 -19.04 -12.21 9.18
CA TYR A 190 -19.67 -12.55 10.45
C TYR A 190 -20.97 -13.33 10.24
N ALA A 191 -21.74 -13.07 9.18
CA ALA A 191 -22.94 -13.83 8.83
C ALA A 191 -22.67 -15.31 8.56
N GLN A 192 -21.45 -15.67 8.14
CA GLN A 192 -21.04 -17.07 7.96
C GLN A 192 -20.71 -17.80 9.27
N SER A 193 -20.55 -17.06 10.37
CA SER A 193 -20.17 -17.62 11.67
C SER A 193 -21.37 -18.05 12.51
N ASN A 194 -21.19 -19.06 13.37
CA ASN A 194 -22.20 -19.50 14.34
C ASN A 194 -22.18 -18.70 15.66
N THR A 195 -21.51 -17.53 15.68
CA THR A 195 -21.41 -16.67 16.87
C THR A 195 -22.75 -16.00 17.19
N VAL A 196 -22.89 -15.43 18.39
CA VAL A 196 -24.10 -14.67 18.76
C VAL A 196 -24.36 -13.51 17.77
N ILE A 197 -23.30 -12.81 17.35
CA ILE A 197 -23.39 -11.76 16.33
C ILE A 197 -23.74 -12.33 14.95
N GLY A 198 -23.13 -13.45 14.55
CA GLY A 198 -23.49 -14.13 13.30
C GLY A 198 -24.97 -14.50 13.24
N LYS A 199 -25.50 -15.10 14.32
CA LYS A 199 -26.94 -15.39 14.44
C LYS A 199 -27.81 -14.13 14.44
N LYS A 200 -27.35 -13.03 15.06
CA LYS A 200 -28.06 -11.75 15.00
C LYS A 200 -28.15 -11.21 13.57
N ILE A 201 -27.05 -11.26 12.82
CA ILE A 201 -27.00 -10.85 11.41
C ILE A 201 -27.94 -11.73 10.56
N GLN A 202 -27.87 -13.06 10.72
CA GLN A 202 -28.71 -14.01 9.98
C GLN A 202 -30.22 -13.80 10.21
N ASN A 203 -30.61 -13.38 11.42
CA ASN A 203 -32.01 -13.19 11.80
C ASN A 203 -32.46 -11.71 11.71
N ASN A 204 -31.61 -10.80 11.23
CA ASN A 204 -31.92 -9.37 11.19
C ASN A 204 -33.00 -9.06 10.12
N SER A 205 -33.91 -8.14 10.43
CA SER A 205 -35.00 -7.74 9.53
C SER A 205 -34.63 -6.60 8.57
N ASP A 206 -33.50 -5.91 8.77
CA ASP A 206 -33.05 -4.86 7.87
C ASP A 206 -32.79 -5.43 6.46
N PRO A 207 -33.37 -4.82 5.39
CA PRO A 207 -33.29 -5.40 4.06
C PRO A 207 -31.86 -5.59 3.53
N LEU A 208 -30.92 -4.69 3.86
CA LEU A 208 -29.54 -4.80 3.39
C LEU A 208 -28.80 -5.90 4.14
N ILE A 209 -28.94 -5.95 5.47
CA ILE A 209 -28.35 -7.01 6.29
C ILE A 209 -28.88 -8.37 5.84
N LYS A 210 -30.20 -8.49 5.62
CA LYS A 210 -30.83 -9.71 5.13
C LYS A 210 -30.31 -10.13 3.75
N THR A 211 -30.06 -9.18 2.86
CA THR A 211 -29.45 -9.44 1.54
C THR A 211 -28.03 -9.99 1.71
N ILE A 212 -27.18 -9.32 2.49
CA ILE A 212 -25.81 -9.75 2.75
C ILE A 212 -25.77 -11.14 3.42
N ALA A 213 -26.60 -11.36 4.43
CA ALA A 213 -26.70 -12.64 5.12
C ALA A 213 -27.22 -13.76 4.20
N GLY A 214 -28.17 -13.45 3.32
CA GLY A 214 -28.63 -14.35 2.27
C GLY A 214 -27.48 -14.79 1.35
N LEU A 215 -26.69 -13.82 0.86
CA LEU A 215 -25.50 -14.11 0.05
C LEU A 215 -24.45 -14.92 0.82
N ALA A 216 -24.25 -14.65 2.10
CA ALA A 216 -23.30 -15.38 2.95
C ALA A 216 -23.66 -16.86 3.11
N ASN A 217 -24.96 -17.18 3.09
CA ASN A 217 -25.49 -18.54 3.19
C ASN A 217 -25.59 -19.27 1.84
N LEU A 218 -25.46 -18.57 0.71
CA LEU A 218 -25.44 -19.20 -0.61
C LEU A 218 -24.12 -19.96 -0.84
N LYS A 219 -24.24 -21.14 -1.46
CA LYS A 219 -23.08 -21.82 -2.04
C LYS A 219 -22.47 -20.90 -3.10
N GLU A 220 -21.16 -20.63 -2.99
CA GLU A 220 -20.45 -19.67 -3.84
C GLU A 220 -20.98 -18.22 -3.74
N GLY A 221 -21.52 -17.81 -2.58
CA GLY A 221 -22.02 -16.46 -2.34
C GLY A 221 -21.08 -15.32 -2.77
N ARG A 222 -19.77 -15.58 -2.73
CA ARG A 222 -18.71 -14.66 -3.22
C ARG A 222 -18.82 -14.33 -4.72
N LEU A 223 -19.49 -15.14 -5.54
CA LEU A 223 -19.76 -14.82 -6.95
C LEU A 223 -20.90 -13.82 -7.13
N TYR A 224 -21.75 -13.62 -6.13
CA TYR A 224 -22.88 -12.68 -6.19
C TYR A 224 -22.57 -11.38 -5.47
N PHE A 225 -21.73 -11.44 -4.43
CA PHE A 225 -21.36 -10.31 -3.60
C PHE A 225 -20.82 -9.07 -4.37
N PRO A 226 -20.04 -9.21 -5.46
CA PRO A 226 -19.69 -8.08 -6.35
C PRO A 226 -20.88 -7.23 -6.82
N PHE A 227 -22.06 -7.83 -6.92
CA PHE A 227 -23.29 -7.20 -7.40
C PHE A 227 -24.21 -6.78 -6.25
N LEU A 228 -23.71 -6.70 -5.01
CA LEU A 228 -24.52 -6.43 -3.81
C LEU A 228 -25.42 -5.19 -3.96
N ASP A 229 -24.88 -4.07 -4.46
CA ASP A 229 -25.69 -2.86 -4.62
C ASP A 229 -26.80 -3.03 -5.68
N ASN A 230 -26.49 -3.64 -6.82
CA ASN A 230 -27.49 -3.94 -7.85
C ASN A 230 -28.54 -4.96 -7.36
N LEU A 231 -28.14 -5.97 -6.59
CA LEU A 231 -29.06 -6.94 -5.97
C LEU A 231 -29.98 -6.27 -4.95
N TYR A 232 -29.40 -5.44 -4.06
CA TYR A 232 -30.15 -4.71 -3.04
C TYR A 232 -31.16 -3.73 -3.64
N ARG A 233 -30.81 -3.08 -4.75
CA ARG A 233 -31.68 -2.16 -5.50
C ARG A 233 -32.66 -2.86 -6.43
N GLY A 234 -32.61 -4.20 -6.53
CA GLY A 234 -33.45 -4.97 -7.45
C GLY A 234 -33.17 -4.72 -8.94
N LYS A 235 -31.98 -4.20 -9.29
CA LYS A 235 -31.55 -4.00 -10.68
C LYS A 235 -31.14 -5.31 -11.36
N VAL A 236 -30.64 -6.26 -10.58
CA VAL A 236 -30.31 -7.62 -11.02
C VAL A 236 -30.85 -8.61 -10.00
N SER A 237 -31.27 -9.79 -10.45
CA SER A 237 -31.68 -10.89 -9.57
C SER A 237 -30.59 -11.97 -9.42
N ILE A 238 -30.71 -12.80 -8.39
CA ILE A 238 -29.82 -13.97 -8.20
C ILE A 238 -29.90 -14.91 -9.40
N GLU A 239 -31.10 -15.14 -9.93
CA GLU A 239 -31.36 -16.00 -11.09
C GLU A 239 -30.71 -15.46 -12.37
N GLU A 240 -30.65 -14.13 -12.53
CA GLU A 240 -29.95 -13.51 -13.66
C GLU A 240 -28.44 -13.68 -13.56
N ILE A 241 -27.86 -13.55 -12.37
CA ILE A 241 -26.44 -13.82 -12.13
C ILE A 241 -26.15 -15.32 -12.37
N ASP A 242 -27.03 -16.22 -11.90
CA ASP A 242 -26.88 -17.67 -12.05
C ASP A 242 -26.77 -18.13 -13.50
N LYS A 243 -27.53 -17.51 -14.40
CA LYS A 243 -27.46 -17.80 -15.85
C LYS A 243 -26.09 -17.49 -16.46
N ASN A 244 -25.30 -16.62 -15.83
CA ASN A 244 -24.03 -16.13 -16.34
C ASN A 244 -22.83 -16.64 -15.54
N LYS A 245 -22.96 -16.90 -14.23
CA LYS A 245 -21.84 -17.15 -13.32
C LYS A 245 -20.95 -18.34 -13.69
N ASN A 246 -21.52 -19.35 -14.34
CA ASN A 246 -20.81 -20.57 -14.74
C ASN A 246 -20.15 -20.46 -16.13
N ASP A 247 -20.41 -19.36 -16.86
CA ASP A 247 -19.82 -19.06 -18.16
C ASP A 247 -18.82 -17.91 -17.96
N GLU A 248 -17.53 -18.22 -18.07
CA GLU A 248 -16.45 -17.28 -17.79
C GLU A 248 -16.54 -15.98 -18.62
N PHE A 249 -17.03 -16.05 -19.87
CA PHE A 249 -17.17 -14.89 -20.75
C PHE A 249 -18.34 -14.03 -20.29
N LYS A 250 -19.49 -14.64 -20.04
CA LYS A 250 -20.69 -13.91 -19.62
C LYS A 250 -20.52 -13.30 -18.24
N TYR A 251 -19.90 -14.02 -17.30
CA TYR A 251 -19.65 -13.53 -15.97
C TYR A 251 -18.62 -12.39 -15.97
N TYR A 252 -17.52 -12.52 -16.73
CA TYR A 252 -16.54 -11.44 -16.88
C TYR A 252 -17.18 -10.18 -17.48
N LYS A 253 -17.98 -10.34 -18.55
CA LYS A 253 -18.74 -9.25 -19.13
C LYS A 253 -19.70 -8.58 -18.13
N LEU A 254 -20.37 -9.36 -17.29
CA LEU A 254 -21.25 -8.84 -16.25
C LEU A 254 -20.48 -8.01 -15.22
N LEU A 255 -19.29 -8.47 -14.79
CA LEU A 255 -18.40 -7.72 -13.90
C LEU A 255 -17.93 -6.41 -14.54
N VAL A 256 -17.48 -6.43 -15.80
CA VAL A 256 -17.04 -5.24 -16.54
C VAL A 256 -18.17 -4.21 -16.65
N ASN A 257 -19.37 -4.64 -17.04
CA ASN A 257 -20.51 -3.73 -17.16
C ASN A 257 -20.88 -3.10 -15.80
N THR A 258 -20.85 -3.89 -14.73
CA THR A 258 -21.14 -3.41 -13.37
C THR A 258 -20.07 -2.41 -12.90
N GLN A 259 -18.80 -2.67 -13.20
CA GLN A 259 -17.70 -1.77 -12.88
C GLN A 259 -17.88 -0.42 -13.59
N ILE A 260 -18.16 -0.42 -14.91
CA ILE A 260 -18.41 0.80 -15.67
C ILE A 260 -19.61 1.58 -15.11
N GLU A 261 -20.70 0.89 -14.77
CA GLU A 261 -21.89 1.49 -14.15
C GLU A 261 -21.56 2.14 -12.80
N TYR A 262 -20.83 1.44 -11.93
CA TYR A 262 -20.47 1.96 -10.62
C TYR A 262 -19.50 3.14 -10.72
N THR A 263 -18.57 3.11 -11.67
CA THR A 263 -17.66 4.24 -11.91
C THR A 263 -18.42 5.49 -12.36
N GLU A 264 -19.47 5.37 -13.18
CA GLU A 264 -20.30 6.54 -13.53
C GLU A 264 -21.00 7.12 -12.29
N ARG A 265 -21.47 6.27 -11.40
CA ARG A 265 -22.10 6.69 -10.14
C ARG A 265 -21.13 7.40 -9.21
N LEU A 266 -19.88 6.93 -9.12
CA LEU A 266 -18.83 7.63 -8.37
C LEU A 266 -18.60 9.04 -8.92
N ARG A 267 -18.60 9.23 -10.25
CA ARG A 267 -18.48 10.56 -10.87
C ARG A 267 -19.61 11.50 -10.46
N GLN A 268 -20.78 10.94 -10.14
CA GLN A 268 -21.96 11.64 -9.63
C GLN A 268 -21.98 11.77 -8.09
N ARG A 269 -20.86 11.43 -7.42
CA ARG A 269 -20.69 11.45 -5.95
C ARG A 269 -21.60 10.48 -5.19
N ASP A 270 -22.05 9.41 -5.85
CA ASP A 270 -22.71 8.28 -5.20
C ASP A 270 -21.66 7.30 -4.64
N THR A 271 -22.09 6.37 -3.77
CA THR A 271 -21.24 5.37 -3.11
C THR A 271 -21.79 3.96 -3.33
N PRO A 272 -21.45 3.31 -4.47
CA PRO A 272 -21.86 1.93 -4.73
C PRO A 272 -21.30 0.97 -3.67
N MET A 273 -22.14 0.07 -3.15
CA MET A 273 -21.70 -0.95 -2.19
C MET A 273 -20.88 -2.05 -2.85
N ALA A 274 -19.97 -2.65 -2.08
CA ALA A 274 -19.12 -3.78 -2.48
C ALA A 274 -18.21 -3.52 -3.70
N MET A 275 -17.86 -2.25 -3.96
CA MET A 275 -17.01 -1.90 -5.10
C MET A 275 -15.62 -2.56 -5.04
N GLU A 276 -15.00 -2.64 -3.86
CA GLU A 276 -13.71 -3.34 -3.70
C GLU A 276 -13.81 -4.83 -4.06
N ALA A 277 -14.86 -5.51 -3.58
CA ALA A 277 -15.11 -6.91 -3.92
C ALA A 277 -15.40 -7.11 -5.43
N LEU A 278 -16.06 -6.14 -6.07
CA LEU A 278 -16.29 -6.13 -7.51
C LEU A 278 -14.96 -6.03 -8.27
N THR A 279 -14.13 -5.05 -7.94
CA THR A 279 -12.83 -4.84 -8.60
C THR A 279 -11.93 -6.05 -8.40
N GLU A 280 -11.86 -6.64 -7.20
CA GLU A 280 -11.05 -7.84 -6.95
C GLU A 280 -11.57 -9.08 -7.70
N MET A 281 -12.90 -9.25 -7.78
CA MET A 281 -13.48 -10.34 -8.58
C MET A 281 -13.18 -10.16 -10.07
N LEU A 282 -13.33 -8.93 -10.58
CA LEU A 282 -13.01 -8.58 -11.96
C LEU A 282 -11.54 -8.88 -12.25
N ARG A 283 -10.64 -8.51 -11.34
CA ARG A 283 -9.21 -8.80 -11.41
C ARG A 283 -8.93 -10.29 -11.48
N ARG A 284 -9.48 -11.05 -10.53
CA ARG A 284 -9.34 -12.49 -10.47
C ARG A 284 -9.79 -13.16 -11.76
N LYS A 285 -10.95 -12.77 -12.30
CA LYS A 285 -11.49 -13.36 -13.54
C LYS A 285 -10.77 -12.92 -14.80
N ALA A 286 -10.28 -11.68 -14.86
CA ALA A 286 -9.35 -11.26 -15.92
C ALA A 286 -8.13 -12.20 -15.97
N ILE A 287 -7.52 -12.45 -14.81
CA ILE A 287 -6.30 -13.26 -14.70
C ILE A 287 -6.57 -14.73 -14.99
N GLU A 288 -7.46 -15.37 -14.22
CA GLU A 288 -7.72 -16.80 -14.28
C GLU A 288 -8.26 -17.24 -15.64
N SER A 289 -9.23 -16.51 -16.19
CA SER A 289 -9.98 -16.95 -17.37
C SER A 289 -9.33 -16.53 -18.68
N PHE A 290 -8.53 -15.47 -18.70
CA PHE A 290 -8.01 -14.91 -19.95
C PHE A 290 -6.48 -14.80 -19.95
N ILE A 291 -5.90 -14.05 -19.01
CA ILE A 291 -4.47 -13.72 -19.03
C ILE A 291 -3.61 -14.97 -18.88
N ASN A 292 -3.93 -15.85 -17.92
CA ASN A 292 -3.19 -17.10 -17.73
C ASN A 292 -3.24 -17.99 -18.98
N VAL A 293 -4.36 -17.99 -19.71
CA VAL A 293 -4.52 -18.78 -20.94
C VAL A 293 -3.64 -18.22 -22.06
N ILE A 294 -3.73 -16.92 -22.34
CA ILE A 294 -2.94 -16.30 -23.44
C ILE A 294 -1.44 -16.23 -23.11
N ASN A 295 -1.08 -16.19 -21.83
CA ASN A 295 0.29 -16.30 -21.34
C ASN A 295 0.81 -17.74 -21.48
N GLY A 296 0.01 -18.74 -21.09
CA GLY A 296 0.40 -20.15 -21.21
C GLY A 296 0.63 -20.59 -22.66
N LEU A 297 -0.03 -19.93 -23.61
CA LEU A 297 0.11 -20.19 -25.05
C LEU A 297 1.14 -19.24 -25.73
N HIS A 298 2.13 -18.71 -25.01
CA HIS A 298 3.02 -17.68 -25.53
C HIS A 298 3.93 -18.12 -26.70
N ASP A 299 4.20 -19.43 -26.80
CA ASP A 299 4.96 -20.04 -27.91
C ASP A 299 4.08 -20.41 -29.12
N GLU A 300 2.76 -20.35 -28.97
CA GLU A 300 1.81 -20.72 -30.01
C GLU A 300 1.54 -19.57 -30.98
N PRO A 301 1.18 -19.86 -32.24
CA PRO A 301 0.71 -18.87 -33.20
C PRO A 301 -0.52 -18.09 -32.71
N ASP A 302 -0.64 -16.82 -33.10
CA ASP A 302 -1.68 -15.89 -32.64
C ASP A 302 -3.12 -16.42 -32.80
N ASN A 303 -3.42 -17.18 -33.86
CA ASN A 303 -4.75 -17.74 -34.11
C ASN A 303 -5.18 -18.79 -33.07
N ILE A 304 -4.20 -19.44 -32.41
CA ILE A 304 -4.41 -20.36 -31.30
C ILE A 304 -4.34 -19.56 -29.99
N ARG A 305 -3.24 -18.84 -29.79
CA ARG A 305 -2.94 -18.11 -28.55
C ARG A 305 -4.03 -17.13 -28.14
N MET A 306 -4.51 -16.31 -29.08
CA MET A 306 -5.43 -15.21 -28.77
C MET A 306 -6.91 -15.60 -28.88
N LYS A 307 -7.20 -16.87 -29.17
CA LYS A 307 -8.57 -17.36 -29.37
C LYS A 307 -9.50 -17.04 -28.20
N LYS A 308 -8.98 -17.12 -26.97
CA LYS A 308 -9.72 -16.88 -25.72
C LYS A 308 -10.16 -15.43 -25.55
N VAL A 309 -9.42 -14.49 -26.11
CA VAL A 309 -9.76 -13.06 -26.06
C VAL A 309 -10.40 -12.59 -27.38
N GLU A 310 -10.68 -13.51 -28.32
CA GLU A 310 -11.09 -13.18 -29.69
C GLU A 310 -12.50 -12.57 -29.76
N THR A 311 -13.35 -12.82 -28.75
CA THR A 311 -14.76 -12.35 -28.72
C THR A 311 -14.99 -11.15 -27.80
N LEU A 312 -13.96 -10.72 -27.05
CA LEU A 312 -14.10 -9.64 -26.07
C LEU A 312 -14.33 -8.27 -26.71
N THR A 313 -15.04 -7.39 -26.02
CA THR A 313 -15.25 -5.99 -26.45
C THR A 313 -14.01 -5.12 -26.14
N PRO A 314 -13.88 -3.92 -26.74
CA PRO A 314 -12.83 -2.98 -26.38
C PRO A 314 -12.76 -2.66 -24.88
N GLN A 315 -13.91 -2.55 -24.21
CA GLN A 315 -14.00 -2.32 -22.76
C GLN A 315 -13.48 -3.52 -21.97
N GLU A 316 -13.90 -4.73 -22.34
CA GLU A 316 -13.44 -5.97 -21.69
C GLU A 316 -11.92 -6.15 -21.84
N LEU A 317 -11.37 -5.84 -23.01
CA LEU A 317 -9.93 -5.84 -23.29
C LEU A 317 -9.20 -4.72 -22.53
N TYR A 318 -9.80 -3.53 -22.38
CA TYR A 318 -9.27 -2.45 -21.54
C TYR A 318 -9.08 -2.93 -20.10
N TYR A 319 -10.11 -3.56 -19.50
CA TYR A 319 -10.00 -4.11 -18.16
C TYR A 319 -9.00 -5.26 -18.05
N LEU A 320 -8.79 -6.07 -19.10
CA LEU A 320 -7.69 -7.04 -19.10
C LEU A 320 -6.32 -6.36 -18.95
N CYS A 321 -6.12 -5.21 -19.60
CA CYS A 321 -4.88 -4.45 -19.48
C CYS A 321 -4.68 -3.88 -18.07
N VAL A 322 -5.69 -3.27 -17.47
CA VAL A 322 -5.53 -2.58 -16.18
C VAL A 322 -5.65 -3.50 -14.96
N MET A 323 -6.29 -4.66 -15.09
CA MET A 323 -6.48 -5.59 -13.98
C MET A 323 -5.36 -6.62 -13.82
N ALA A 324 -4.56 -6.86 -14.85
CA ALA A 324 -3.52 -7.88 -14.84
C ALA A 324 -2.12 -7.29 -14.98
N GLU A 325 -1.92 -6.09 -14.46
CA GLU A 325 -0.68 -5.31 -14.56
C GLU A 325 0.58 -6.14 -14.25
N THR A 326 0.51 -7.01 -13.24
CA THR A 326 1.69 -7.76 -12.77
C THR A 326 1.82 -9.15 -13.39
N GLU A 327 0.74 -9.65 -14.00
CA GLU A 327 0.59 -11.00 -14.50
C GLU A 327 0.71 -11.06 -16.03
N ILE A 328 0.31 -10.01 -16.74
CA ILE A 328 0.30 -10.00 -18.20
C ILE A 328 1.73 -9.96 -18.76
N TYR A 329 2.07 -10.90 -19.65
CA TYR A 329 3.37 -10.87 -20.30
C TYR A 329 3.43 -9.73 -21.32
N THR A 330 4.62 -9.19 -21.57
CA THR A 330 4.85 -8.16 -22.60
C THR A 330 4.21 -8.55 -23.94
N SER A 331 4.45 -9.77 -24.41
CA SER A 331 3.90 -10.24 -25.69
C SER A 331 2.38 -10.39 -25.66
N SER A 332 1.78 -10.69 -24.50
CA SER A 332 0.33 -10.76 -24.34
C SER A 332 -0.29 -9.36 -24.34
N TYR A 333 0.29 -8.42 -23.58
CA TYR A 333 -0.19 -7.04 -23.50
C TYR A 333 -0.23 -6.39 -24.89
N LEU A 334 0.85 -6.48 -25.66
CA LEU A 334 0.92 -5.84 -26.98
C LEU A 334 -0.21 -6.33 -27.91
N LYS A 335 -0.54 -7.63 -27.85
CA LYS A 335 -1.60 -8.24 -28.65
C LYS A 335 -3.01 -7.90 -28.17
N VAL A 336 -3.20 -7.75 -26.85
CA VAL A 336 -4.46 -7.27 -26.26
C VAL A 336 -4.68 -5.80 -26.61
N TYR A 337 -3.67 -4.96 -26.42
CA TYR A 337 -3.68 -3.54 -26.75
C TYR A 337 -4.03 -3.29 -28.22
N GLU A 338 -3.40 -4.02 -29.14
CA GLU A 338 -3.71 -3.93 -30.58
C GLU A 338 -5.18 -4.27 -30.86
N ARG A 339 -5.70 -5.34 -30.25
CA ARG A 339 -7.08 -5.80 -30.42
C ARG A 339 -8.12 -4.82 -29.91
N ILE A 340 -7.82 -4.01 -28.90
CA ILE A 340 -8.72 -2.94 -28.44
C ILE A 340 -9.12 -2.07 -29.63
N PHE A 341 -8.12 -1.52 -30.33
CA PHE A 341 -8.36 -0.61 -31.44
C PHE A 341 -8.87 -1.31 -32.70
N GLN A 342 -8.44 -2.55 -32.98
CA GLN A 342 -8.98 -3.33 -34.11
C GLN A 342 -10.49 -3.58 -33.99
N ARG A 343 -11.02 -3.63 -32.77
CA ARG A 343 -12.46 -3.88 -32.50
C ARG A 343 -13.29 -2.64 -32.34
N MET A 344 -12.66 -1.48 -32.21
CA MET A 344 -13.37 -0.22 -32.21
C MET A 344 -13.78 0.13 -33.64
N LYS A 345 -15.04 0.52 -33.82
CA LYS A 345 -15.53 1.06 -35.11
C LYS A 345 -14.70 2.26 -35.55
N ASN A 346 -14.38 3.14 -34.59
CA ASN A 346 -13.50 4.28 -34.74
C ASN A 346 -12.35 4.12 -33.72
N PRO A 347 -11.11 3.80 -34.15
CA PRO A 347 -10.00 3.49 -33.25
C PRO A 347 -9.38 4.74 -32.61
N ASN A 348 -10.21 5.49 -31.89
CA ASN A 348 -9.91 6.74 -31.19
C ASN A 348 -9.80 6.50 -29.67
N SER A 349 -8.74 7.01 -29.06
CA SER A 349 -8.45 6.78 -27.64
C SER A 349 -9.39 7.53 -26.70
N ASP A 350 -9.92 8.69 -27.09
CA ASP A 350 -10.91 9.42 -26.28
C ASP A 350 -12.17 8.59 -26.08
N SER A 351 -12.68 8.02 -27.18
CA SER A 351 -13.88 7.17 -27.19
C SER A 351 -13.70 5.94 -26.31
N LEU A 352 -12.48 5.38 -26.25
CA LEU A 352 -12.18 4.27 -25.36
C LEU A 352 -12.32 4.69 -23.89
N LEU A 353 -11.64 5.77 -23.47
CA LEU A 353 -11.67 6.25 -22.09
C LEU A 353 -13.08 6.70 -21.67
N ILE A 354 -13.80 7.39 -22.56
CA ILE A 354 -15.19 7.78 -22.32
C ILE A 354 -16.07 6.54 -22.11
N SER A 355 -15.88 5.48 -22.90
CA SER A 355 -16.70 4.26 -22.80
C SER A 355 -16.53 3.48 -21.49
N VAL A 356 -15.47 3.76 -20.74
CA VAL A 356 -15.21 3.21 -19.40
C VAL A 356 -15.24 4.27 -18.31
N ASN A 357 -15.80 5.45 -18.58
CA ASN A 357 -15.91 6.57 -17.63
C ASN A 357 -14.57 7.00 -17.02
N PHE A 358 -13.48 6.90 -17.79
CA PHE A 358 -12.09 7.12 -17.36
C PHE A 358 -11.67 6.23 -16.18
N ASP A 359 -12.35 5.10 -15.94
CA ASP A 359 -11.99 4.19 -14.86
C ASP A 359 -10.54 3.70 -15.03
N HIS A 360 -9.74 3.74 -13.97
CA HIS A 360 -8.34 3.34 -13.99
C HIS A 360 -7.48 3.98 -15.11
N PHE A 361 -7.83 5.16 -15.64
CA PHE A 361 -7.10 5.75 -16.78
C PHE A 361 -5.61 5.96 -16.49
N LYS A 362 -5.24 6.33 -15.25
CA LYS A 362 -3.84 6.50 -14.85
C LYS A 362 -3.06 5.19 -14.96
N LYS A 363 -3.65 4.09 -14.50
CA LYS A 363 -3.09 2.75 -14.66
C LYS A 363 -2.98 2.35 -16.12
N PHE A 364 -3.95 2.68 -16.95
CA PHE A 364 -3.85 2.43 -18.39
C PHE A 364 -2.70 3.22 -19.04
N ILE A 365 -2.51 4.49 -18.67
CA ILE A 365 -1.39 5.32 -19.14
C ILE A 365 -0.05 4.75 -18.68
N LYS A 366 0.06 4.33 -17.43
CA LYS A 366 1.23 3.61 -16.90
C LYS A 366 1.53 2.35 -17.72
N MET A 367 0.52 1.51 -17.95
CA MET A 367 0.68 0.30 -18.76
C MET A 367 1.16 0.65 -20.17
N ALA A 368 0.54 1.65 -20.82
CA ALA A 368 0.96 2.09 -22.14
C ALA A 368 2.40 2.63 -22.16
N ALA A 369 2.82 3.33 -21.10
CA ALA A 369 4.20 3.82 -20.96
C ALA A 369 5.19 2.66 -20.80
N ASN A 370 4.89 1.71 -19.92
CA ASN A 370 5.80 0.61 -19.60
C ASN A 370 5.97 -0.39 -20.75
N TYR A 371 4.96 -0.48 -21.62
CA TYR A 371 4.98 -1.30 -22.83
C TYR A 371 5.19 -0.48 -24.12
N ASN A 372 5.77 0.73 -24.04
CA ASN A 372 6.09 1.61 -25.17
C ASN A 372 4.93 1.81 -26.19
N THR A 373 3.67 1.79 -25.75
CA THR A 373 2.49 2.09 -26.57
C THR A 373 1.86 3.45 -26.26
N LEU A 374 2.37 4.20 -25.28
CA LEU A 374 1.82 5.51 -24.88
C LEU A 374 1.78 6.51 -26.03
N ASP A 375 2.87 6.68 -26.79
CA ASP A 375 2.89 7.59 -27.93
C ASP A 375 1.85 7.19 -29.00
N ASN A 376 1.64 5.88 -29.22
CA ASN A 376 0.59 5.40 -30.12
C ASN A 376 -0.80 5.73 -29.57
N PHE A 377 -1.01 5.56 -28.28
CA PHE A 377 -2.27 5.84 -27.61
C PHE A 377 -2.65 7.32 -27.70
N LEU A 378 -1.69 8.21 -27.39
CA LEU A 378 -1.90 9.66 -27.40
C LEU A 378 -2.12 10.22 -28.81
N LYS A 379 -1.43 9.67 -29.83
CA LYS A 379 -1.63 10.06 -31.24
C LYS A 379 -3.01 9.71 -31.80
N ARG A 380 -3.75 8.81 -31.15
CA ARG A 380 -5.13 8.45 -31.52
C ARG A 380 -6.18 9.35 -30.87
N MET A 381 -5.76 10.32 -30.06
CA MET A 381 -6.66 11.28 -29.43
C MET A 381 -6.96 12.47 -30.34
N GLU A 382 -8.11 13.10 -30.12
CA GLU A 382 -8.43 14.40 -30.72
C GLU A 382 -7.44 15.47 -30.25
N LYS A 383 -7.26 16.50 -31.09
CA LYS A 383 -6.27 17.55 -30.87
C LYS A 383 -6.53 18.27 -29.53
N GLY A 384 -5.52 18.30 -28.66
CA GLY A 384 -5.56 18.94 -27.34
C GLY A 384 -5.98 18.00 -26.19
N ASN A 385 -6.69 16.90 -26.47
CA ASN A 385 -7.14 16.00 -25.41
C ASN A 385 -5.99 15.23 -24.75
N ALA A 386 -4.96 14.87 -25.52
CA ALA A 386 -3.74 14.26 -24.97
C ALA A 386 -3.07 15.15 -23.91
N GLU A 387 -3.06 16.46 -24.11
CA GLU A 387 -2.48 17.41 -23.15
C GLU A 387 -3.33 17.46 -21.86
N ILE A 388 -4.66 17.54 -21.99
CA ILE A 388 -5.58 17.52 -20.86
C ILE A 388 -5.45 16.22 -20.05
N LEU A 389 -5.38 15.08 -20.75
CA LEU A 389 -5.22 13.78 -20.12
C LEU A 389 -3.91 13.71 -19.33
N MET A 390 -2.79 14.13 -19.92
CA MET A 390 -1.49 14.03 -19.28
C MET A 390 -1.31 15.02 -18.13
N ARG A 391 -2.00 16.17 -18.15
CA ARG A 391 -2.14 17.03 -16.96
C ARG A 391 -2.93 16.32 -15.85
N SER A 392 -4.05 15.71 -16.20
CA SER A 392 -4.89 14.95 -15.24
C SER A 392 -4.15 13.73 -14.67
N PHE A 393 -3.28 13.12 -15.46
CA PHE A 393 -2.40 12.03 -15.03
C PHE A 393 -1.40 12.50 -13.96
N ALA A 394 -0.78 13.66 -14.16
CA ALA A 394 0.20 14.24 -13.24
C ALA A 394 -0.40 15.01 -12.04
N GLY A 395 -1.71 15.25 -12.04
CA GLY A 395 -2.40 16.04 -11.02
C GLY A 395 -3.19 15.22 -9.98
N GLY A 396 -3.51 15.86 -8.86
CA GLY A 396 -4.32 15.28 -7.78
C GLY A 396 -3.71 14.06 -7.08
N LEU A 397 -2.40 13.87 -7.18
CA LEU A 397 -1.66 12.74 -6.60
C LEU A 397 -1.68 12.74 -5.06
N GLU A 398 -1.91 13.89 -4.44
CA GLU A 398 -2.02 14.04 -2.99
C GLU A 398 -3.36 13.57 -2.42
N LYS A 399 -4.37 13.39 -3.28
CA LYS A 399 -5.74 13.03 -2.89
C LYS A 399 -5.93 11.52 -2.74
N THR A 400 -5.00 10.72 -3.25
CA THR A 400 -5.04 9.26 -3.19
C THR A 400 -4.53 8.77 -1.84
N GLY A 401 -5.06 7.63 -1.37
CA GLY A 401 -4.58 7.00 -0.14
C GLY A 401 -3.17 6.42 -0.27
N SER A 402 -2.82 5.87 -1.44
CA SER A 402 -1.52 5.27 -1.76
C SER A 402 -0.61 6.21 -2.55
N LEU A 403 0.67 5.83 -2.68
CA LEU A 403 1.66 6.51 -3.53
C LEU A 403 1.69 5.98 -4.96
N GLU A 404 0.86 4.99 -5.28
CA GLU A 404 0.86 4.27 -6.57
C GLU A 404 0.79 5.25 -7.73
N ASP A 405 -0.20 6.16 -7.74
CA ASP A 405 -0.34 7.20 -8.76
C ASP A 405 0.92 8.08 -8.94
N ALA A 406 1.59 8.45 -7.83
CA ALA A 406 2.77 9.29 -7.90
C ALA A 406 3.99 8.54 -8.46
N VAL A 407 4.14 7.27 -8.07
CA VAL A 407 5.16 6.37 -8.62
C VAL A 407 4.90 6.13 -10.11
N ASP A 408 3.65 5.91 -10.50
CA ASP A 408 3.24 5.71 -11.89
C ASP A 408 3.57 6.91 -12.77
N VAL A 409 3.33 8.12 -12.25
CA VAL A 409 3.72 9.38 -12.92
C VAL A 409 5.23 9.49 -13.06
N ALA A 410 5.99 9.18 -12.00
CA ALA A 410 7.44 9.19 -12.05
C ALA A 410 7.97 8.22 -13.13
N ASP A 411 7.53 6.97 -13.09
CA ASP A 411 7.97 5.92 -14.02
C ASP A 411 7.58 6.22 -15.47
N SER A 412 6.36 6.71 -15.68
CA SER A 412 5.87 7.03 -17.03
C SER A 412 6.62 8.20 -17.64
N TYR A 413 7.07 9.18 -16.83
CA TYR A 413 7.78 10.37 -17.32
C TYR A 413 9.05 10.04 -18.11
N ALA A 414 9.83 9.05 -17.65
CA ALA A 414 11.04 8.60 -18.33
C ALA A 414 10.76 7.93 -19.69
N SER A 415 9.53 7.49 -19.92
CA SER A 415 9.10 6.78 -21.14
C SER A 415 8.54 7.73 -22.21
N ILE A 416 8.26 8.99 -21.86
CA ILE A 416 7.69 9.95 -22.80
C ILE A 416 8.80 10.49 -23.70
N SER A 417 8.73 10.18 -24.99
CA SER A 417 9.75 10.65 -25.95
C SER A 417 9.56 12.13 -26.30
N ASP A 418 8.32 12.59 -26.39
CA ASP A 418 7.94 13.96 -26.78
C ASP A 418 8.40 15.01 -25.74
N PRO A 419 9.33 15.91 -26.10
CA PRO A 419 9.79 16.99 -25.20
C PRO A 419 8.69 17.96 -24.79
N THR A 420 7.71 18.21 -25.66
CA THR A 420 6.58 19.11 -25.40
C THR A 420 5.71 18.53 -24.28
N LEU A 421 5.43 17.23 -24.36
CA LEU A 421 4.63 16.53 -23.37
C LEU A 421 5.36 16.38 -22.02
N ARG A 422 6.69 16.13 -22.06
CA ARG A 422 7.52 16.14 -20.84
C ARG A 422 7.50 17.50 -20.15
N LYS A 423 7.58 18.58 -20.93
CA LYS A 423 7.46 19.93 -20.38
C LYS A 423 6.07 20.17 -19.77
N LEU A 424 5.02 19.76 -20.46
CA LEU A 424 3.64 19.88 -19.98
C LEU A 424 3.43 19.23 -18.60
N ILE A 425 3.95 18.01 -18.41
CA ILE A 425 3.84 17.28 -17.14
C ILE A 425 4.68 17.94 -16.05
N LEU A 426 5.88 18.42 -16.37
CA LEU A 426 6.72 19.17 -15.43
C LEU A 426 6.02 20.45 -14.97
N ASP A 427 5.45 21.22 -15.90
CA ASP A 427 4.71 22.44 -15.59
C ASP A 427 3.49 22.14 -14.69
N GLU A 428 2.79 21.02 -14.93
CA GLU A 428 1.67 20.58 -14.09
C GLU A 428 2.13 20.20 -12.67
N VAL A 429 3.23 19.47 -12.54
CA VAL A 429 3.83 19.12 -11.23
C VAL A 429 4.24 20.38 -10.47
N GLN A 430 4.85 21.35 -11.14
CA GLN A 430 5.25 22.63 -10.52
C GLN A 430 4.04 23.47 -10.10
N SER A 431 2.98 23.49 -10.91
CA SER A 431 1.71 24.14 -10.57
C SER A 431 1.11 23.54 -9.29
N ASN A 432 1.03 22.20 -9.23
CA ASN A 432 0.51 21.50 -8.07
C ASN A 432 1.41 21.71 -6.83
N LEU A 433 2.74 21.68 -6.96
CA LEU A 433 3.67 21.98 -5.86
C LEU A 433 3.38 23.35 -5.23
N ASN A 434 3.23 24.39 -6.08
CA ASN A 434 2.89 25.73 -5.62
C ASN A 434 1.54 25.79 -4.90
N GLN A 435 0.55 25.03 -5.39
CA GLN A 435 -0.75 24.92 -4.75
C GLN A 435 -0.66 24.24 -3.37
N GLN A 436 0.08 23.12 -3.26
CA GLN A 436 0.23 22.41 -1.99
C GLN A 436 1.00 23.24 -0.96
N ASN A 437 1.94 24.08 -1.39
CA ASN A 437 2.63 25.03 -0.53
C ASN A 437 1.67 26.09 0.05
N ARG A 438 0.78 26.64 -0.78
CA ARG A 438 -0.24 27.61 -0.31
C ARG A 438 -1.26 27.00 0.64
N ASN A 439 -1.56 25.71 0.46
CA ASN A 439 -2.53 24.97 1.27
C ASN A 439 -1.92 24.29 2.50
N GLU A 440 -0.60 24.46 2.74
CA GLU A 440 0.15 23.79 3.82
C GLU A 440 -0.03 22.26 3.86
N ASN A 441 -0.29 21.63 2.70
CA ASN A 441 -0.51 20.18 2.61
C ASN A 441 0.83 19.45 2.58
N LYS A 442 1.28 18.96 3.74
CA LYS A 442 2.56 18.25 3.90
C LYS A 442 2.71 17.04 2.96
N ARG A 443 1.67 16.23 2.79
CA ARG A 443 1.70 15.06 1.89
C ARG A 443 1.89 15.51 0.45
N GLY A 444 1.12 16.50 0.03
CA GLY A 444 1.20 17.05 -1.31
C GLY A 444 2.56 17.69 -1.59
N LEU A 445 3.11 18.46 -0.65
CA LEU A 445 4.44 19.04 -0.75
C LEU A 445 5.52 17.97 -0.95
N ALA A 446 5.49 16.90 -0.16
CA ALA A 446 6.44 15.79 -0.32
C ALA A 446 6.34 15.15 -1.72
N ILE A 447 5.12 14.84 -2.19
CA ILE A 447 4.91 14.20 -3.49
C ILE A 447 5.42 15.08 -4.64
N TYR A 448 4.95 16.33 -4.73
CA TYR A 448 5.28 17.17 -5.89
C TYR A 448 6.69 17.75 -5.84
N ASP A 449 7.28 17.97 -4.65
CA ASP A 449 8.70 18.38 -4.57
C ASP A 449 9.60 17.26 -5.06
N LEU A 450 9.33 16.01 -4.67
CA LEU A 450 10.07 14.85 -5.18
C LEU A 450 9.96 14.75 -6.70
N LEU A 451 8.74 14.75 -7.24
CA LEU A 451 8.52 14.65 -8.69
C LEU A 451 9.23 15.79 -9.44
N ASN A 452 9.11 17.03 -8.96
CA ASN A 452 9.75 18.19 -9.58
C ASN A 452 11.28 18.02 -9.65
N ASN A 453 11.92 17.67 -8.53
CA ASN A 453 13.37 17.52 -8.50
C ASN A 453 13.83 16.32 -9.36
N ILE A 454 13.11 15.19 -9.31
CA ILE A 454 13.39 14.01 -10.14
C ILE A 454 13.32 14.38 -11.62
N PHE A 455 12.27 15.07 -12.07
CA PHE A 455 12.12 15.47 -13.47
C PHE A 455 13.18 16.47 -13.91
N LEU A 456 13.48 17.48 -13.09
CA LEU A 456 14.54 18.45 -13.37
C LEU A 456 15.93 17.80 -13.40
N SER A 457 16.17 16.74 -12.63
CA SER A 457 17.46 16.02 -12.63
C SER A 457 17.75 15.25 -13.92
N LEU A 458 16.71 14.94 -14.71
CA LEU A 458 16.89 14.36 -16.05
C LEU A 458 17.45 15.36 -17.05
N ASP A 459 17.26 16.66 -16.81
CA ASP A 459 17.92 17.70 -17.59
C ASP A 459 19.37 17.86 -17.11
N SER A 460 20.31 17.45 -17.96
CA SER A 460 21.75 17.55 -17.71
C SER A 460 22.24 18.97 -17.39
N THR A 461 21.48 20.01 -17.74
CA THR A 461 21.80 21.41 -17.44
C THR A 461 21.46 21.82 -16.00
N SER A 462 20.49 21.14 -15.36
CA SER A 462 20.00 21.46 -14.02
C SER A 462 20.97 21.10 -12.90
N LYS A 463 21.90 20.16 -13.14
CA LYS A 463 22.94 19.70 -12.18
C LYS A 463 22.39 19.32 -10.79
N ILE A 464 21.18 18.75 -10.74
CA ILE A 464 20.55 18.32 -9.48
C ILE A 464 21.04 16.92 -9.11
N ASP A 465 21.65 16.81 -7.93
CA ASP A 465 21.95 15.51 -7.30
C ASP A 465 20.78 15.09 -6.39
N ILE A 466 19.97 14.15 -6.87
CA ILE A 466 18.84 13.57 -6.13
C ILE A 466 19.29 12.90 -4.82
N SER A 467 20.43 12.21 -4.84
CA SER A 467 20.97 11.55 -3.65
C SER A 467 21.30 12.56 -2.56
N GLN A 468 21.99 13.64 -2.92
CA GLN A 468 22.32 14.70 -1.98
C GLN A 468 21.07 15.48 -1.51
N LYS A 469 20.16 15.80 -2.43
CA LYS A 469 18.96 16.59 -2.15
C LYS A 469 18.03 15.93 -1.13
N PHE A 470 17.84 14.61 -1.24
CA PHE A 470 16.91 13.86 -0.40
C PHE A 470 17.60 12.98 0.66
N GLY A 471 18.93 13.03 0.74
CA GLY A 471 19.69 12.24 1.71
C GLY A 471 19.56 10.72 1.51
N ILE A 472 19.43 10.27 0.25
CA ILE A 472 19.44 8.85 -0.11
C ILE A 472 20.84 8.41 -0.57
N PRO A 473 21.19 7.11 -0.51
CA PRO A 473 22.48 6.62 -1.01
C PRO A 473 22.76 7.03 -2.47
N PRO A 474 24.04 7.12 -2.88
CA PRO A 474 24.40 7.45 -4.25
C PRO A 474 23.75 6.50 -5.25
N ILE A 475 23.03 7.03 -6.24
CA ILE A 475 22.30 6.23 -7.26
C ILE A 475 23.09 6.05 -8.57
N TYR A 476 24.12 6.87 -8.78
CA TYR A 476 24.92 6.90 -10.01
C TYR A 476 26.12 5.95 -9.96
N ILE A 477 26.63 5.67 -8.77
CA ILE A 477 27.89 4.94 -8.57
C ILE A 477 27.70 3.88 -7.49
N VAL A 478 28.09 2.63 -7.79
CA VAL A 478 28.27 1.59 -6.77
C VAL A 478 29.75 1.43 -6.49
N ASN A 479 30.16 1.73 -5.25
CA ASN A 479 31.55 1.56 -4.87
C ASN A 479 31.94 0.07 -4.83
N ASN A 480 33.05 -0.27 -5.47
CA ASN A 480 33.56 -1.63 -5.60
C ASN A 480 33.82 -2.28 -4.23
N ASN A 481 34.36 -1.54 -3.26
CA ASN A 481 34.60 -2.06 -1.91
C ASN A 481 33.30 -2.39 -1.19
N SER A 482 32.22 -1.68 -1.49
CA SER A 482 30.92 -1.95 -0.89
C SER A 482 30.33 -3.30 -1.35
N LEU A 483 30.81 -3.87 -2.45
CA LEU A 483 30.39 -5.18 -2.97
C LEU A 483 31.24 -6.34 -2.47
N LYS A 484 32.32 -6.06 -1.71
CA LYS A 484 33.23 -7.10 -1.23
C LYS A 484 32.75 -7.70 0.08
N ASP A 485 32.92 -9.00 0.21
CA ASP A 485 32.83 -9.69 1.48
C ASP A 485 34.07 -9.44 2.37
N SER A 486 34.08 -10.02 3.57
CA SER A 486 35.19 -9.91 4.51
C SER A 486 36.53 -10.47 4.01
N LYS A 487 36.51 -11.28 2.93
CA LYS A 487 37.69 -11.85 2.26
C LYS A 487 38.06 -11.08 1.00
N GLY A 488 37.42 -9.94 0.73
CA GLY A 488 37.67 -9.10 -0.44
C GLY A 488 37.07 -9.63 -1.75
N ARG A 489 36.19 -10.63 -1.68
CA ARG A 489 35.55 -11.26 -2.85
C ARG A 489 34.24 -10.57 -3.18
N ILE A 490 33.90 -10.46 -4.46
CA ILE A 490 32.57 -10.04 -4.92
C ILE A 490 31.81 -11.29 -5.33
N VAL A 491 30.72 -11.58 -4.62
CA VAL A 491 29.87 -12.76 -4.85
C VAL A 491 28.67 -12.34 -5.71
N ILE A 492 28.54 -12.98 -6.87
CA ILE A 492 27.44 -12.78 -7.82
C ILE A 492 26.64 -14.07 -7.90
N GLN A 493 25.31 -13.99 -7.78
CA GLN A 493 24.42 -15.11 -8.06
C GLN A 493 23.67 -14.86 -9.36
N GLN A 494 23.70 -15.82 -10.27
CA GLN A 494 23.04 -15.72 -11.57
C GLN A 494 22.08 -16.88 -11.80
N PHE A 495 20.84 -16.54 -12.10
CA PHE A 495 19.74 -17.50 -12.25
C PHE A 495 19.50 -17.86 -13.71
N PHE A 496 19.43 -19.16 -14.00
CA PHE A 496 19.01 -19.76 -15.27
C PHE A 496 17.86 -20.75 -15.04
N PHE A 497 17.11 -21.03 -16.10
CA PHE A 497 15.89 -21.85 -16.04
C PHE A 497 15.91 -22.95 -17.11
N GLY A 498 15.21 -24.05 -16.85
CA GLY A 498 15.23 -25.27 -17.66
C GLY A 498 14.55 -25.20 -19.02
N ASP A 499 13.90 -24.08 -19.34
CA ASP A 499 13.28 -23.86 -20.63
C ASP A 499 14.29 -23.78 -21.79
N LYS A 500 13.78 -23.85 -23.02
CA LYS A 500 14.59 -23.84 -24.25
C LYS A 500 15.51 -22.63 -24.35
N ASP A 501 15.05 -21.45 -23.93
CA ASP A 501 15.80 -20.21 -24.01
C ASP A 501 16.82 -20.07 -22.89
N GLY A 502 16.54 -20.66 -21.72
CA GLY A 502 17.45 -20.77 -20.59
C GLY A 502 18.63 -21.67 -20.90
N LEU A 503 18.40 -22.82 -21.53
CA LEU A 503 19.47 -23.70 -22.06
C LEU A 503 20.38 -22.95 -23.05
N TYR A 504 19.79 -22.22 -24.00
CA TYR A 504 20.54 -21.42 -24.97
C TYR A 504 21.33 -20.29 -24.28
N SER A 505 20.67 -19.53 -23.40
CA SER A 505 21.28 -18.43 -22.65
C SER A 505 22.44 -18.88 -21.77
N TYR A 506 22.33 -20.06 -21.16
CA TYR A 506 23.39 -20.67 -20.35
C TYR A 506 24.59 -21.10 -21.19
N SER A 507 24.35 -21.67 -22.38
CA SER A 507 25.40 -21.99 -23.34
C SER A 507 26.18 -20.74 -23.78
N GLN A 508 25.45 -19.65 -24.11
CA GLN A 508 26.05 -18.36 -24.45
C GLN A 508 26.86 -17.78 -23.29
N PHE A 509 26.36 -17.88 -22.06
CA PHE A 509 27.08 -17.47 -20.86
C PHE A 509 28.40 -18.22 -20.68
N LYS A 510 28.41 -19.55 -20.83
CA LYS A 510 29.64 -20.34 -20.76
C LYS A 510 30.65 -19.93 -21.83
N SER A 511 30.18 -19.68 -23.05
CA SER A 511 31.03 -19.20 -24.16
C SER A 511 31.65 -17.85 -23.84
N LEU A 512 30.86 -16.91 -23.31
CA LEU A 512 31.29 -15.55 -22.94
C LEU A 512 32.44 -15.55 -21.92
N TYR A 513 32.43 -16.48 -20.96
CA TYR A 513 33.45 -16.61 -19.93
C TYR A 513 34.55 -17.62 -20.24
N ASN A 514 34.55 -18.22 -21.44
CA ASN A 514 35.68 -19.00 -21.94
C ASN A 514 36.73 -18.07 -22.58
N THR A 515 37.19 -17.09 -21.81
CA THR A 515 38.10 -16.02 -22.25
C THR A 515 39.20 -15.79 -21.21
N PRO A 516 40.40 -15.30 -21.59
CA PRO A 516 41.48 -15.07 -20.64
C PRO A 516 41.06 -14.17 -19.47
N GLY A 517 41.46 -14.55 -18.26
CA GLY A 517 41.10 -13.83 -17.03
C GLY A 517 39.96 -14.46 -16.24
N TRP A 518 39.33 -15.50 -16.76
CA TRP A 518 38.25 -16.25 -16.11
C TRP A 518 38.52 -17.76 -16.10
N LYS A 519 37.99 -18.44 -15.09
CA LYS A 519 38.03 -19.89 -14.93
C LYS A 519 36.63 -20.39 -14.60
N ILE A 520 36.22 -21.47 -15.25
CA ILE A 520 34.94 -22.15 -14.99
C ILE A 520 35.21 -23.46 -14.25
N VAL A 521 34.55 -23.67 -13.12
CA VAL A 521 34.52 -24.94 -12.38
C VAL A 521 33.11 -25.50 -12.44
N ASN A 522 32.97 -26.76 -12.87
CA ASN A 522 31.67 -27.44 -12.92
C ASN A 522 31.39 -28.16 -11.61
N LYS A 523 30.20 -27.95 -11.05
CA LYS A 523 29.64 -28.72 -9.93
C LYS A 523 28.46 -29.55 -10.43
N THR A 524 27.77 -30.25 -9.53
CA THR A 524 26.58 -31.05 -9.89
C THR A 524 25.47 -30.15 -10.40
N ASP A 525 25.05 -29.15 -9.62
CA ASP A 525 23.86 -28.34 -9.89
C ASP A 525 24.17 -26.90 -10.33
N TRP A 526 25.42 -26.46 -10.25
CA TRP A 526 25.84 -25.13 -10.68
C TRP A 526 27.23 -25.13 -11.33
N ILE A 527 27.64 -23.97 -11.83
CA ILE A 527 29.02 -23.67 -12.19
C ILE A 527 29.51 -22.45 -11.43
N GLU A 528 30.82 -22.42 -11.18
CA GLU A 528 31.51 -21.28 -10.58
C GLU A 528 32.37 -20.65 -11.66
N VAL A 529 32.10 -19.38 -11.97
CA VAL A 529 32.91 -18.59 -12.90
C VAL A 529 33.70 -17.57 -12.08
N SER A 530 34.99 -17.83 -11.91
CA SER A 530 35.86 -17.02 -11.06
C SER A 530 36.91 -16.28 -11.87
N SER A 531 37.16 -15.02 -11.55
CA SER A 531 38.28 -14.26 -12.10
C SER A 531 39.62 -14.88 -11.70
N THR A 532 40.59 -14.95 -12.62
CA THR A 532 41.95 -15.44 -12.35
C THR A 532 42.96 -14.32 -12.13
N LYS A 533 42.56 -13.06 -12.33
CA LYS A 533 43.40 -11.85 -12.16
C LYS A 533 42.55 -10.67 -11.71
N GLY A 534 43.10 -9.80 -10.87
CA GLY A 534 42.41 -8.61 -10.34
C GLY A 534 41.65 -8.91 -9.03
N ILE A 535 40.56 -8.17 -8.78
CA ILE A 535 39.67 -8.43 -7.65
C ILE A 535 38.98 -9.79 -7.86
N PRO A 536 38.91 -10.66 -6.82
CA PRO A 536 38.19 -11.92 -6.90
C PRO A 536 36.68 -11.71 -7.12
N VAL A 537 36.23 -11.87 -8.36
CA VAL A 537 34.81 -11.89 -8.72
C VAL A 537 34.42 -13.34 -8.97
N ILE A 538 33.37 -13.82 -8.30
CA ILE A 538 32.89 -15.19 -8.43
C ILE A 538 31.39 -15.16 -8.77
N ILE A 539 31.04 -15.72 -9.92
CA ILE A 539 29.66 -15.90 -10.36
C ILE A 539 29.26 -17.35 -10.07
N TYR A 540 28.25 -17.49 -9.23
CA TYR A 540 27.56 -18.75 -8.95
C TYR A 540 26.33 -18.83 -9.84
N ALA A 541 26.37 -19.70 -10.85
CA ALA A 541 25.30 -19.84 -11.81
C ALA A 541 24.71 -21.25 -11.76
N ASN A 542 23.44 -21.38 -11.39
CA ASN A 542 22.77 -22.68 -11.41
C ASN A 542 22.70 -23.22 -12.84
N LYS A 543 22.65 -24.54 -12.96
CA LYS A 543 22.42 -25.19 -14.26
C LYS A 543 20.92 -25.14 -14.59
N PRO A 544 20.56 -24.83 -15.84
CA PRO A 544 19.20 -24.98 -16.34
C PRO A 544 18.87 -26.47 -16.55
N LEU A 545 18.62 -27.20 -15.47
CA LEU A 545 18.18 -28.60 -15.53
C LEU A 545 16.70 -28.68 -15.95
N ASP A 546 16.14 -29.87 -16.15
CA ASP A 546 14.78 -30.02 -16.69
C ASP A 546 13.72 -29.34 -15.82
N GLU A 547 13.03 -28.33 -16.39
CA GLU A 547 11.98 -27.57 -15.70
C GLU A 547 10.71 -28.39 -15.44
N LYS A 548 10.40 -29.38 -16.30
CA LYS A 548 9.18 -30.19 -16.16
C LYS A 548 9.28 -31.16 -15.00
N GLU A 549 10.50 -31.55 -14.66
CA GLU A 549 10.82 -32.35 -13.47
C GLU A 549 11.15 -31.48 -12.24
N GLY A 550 11.14 -30.14 -12.38
CA GLY A 550 11.48 -29.19 -11.31
C GLY A 550 12.96 -29.24 -10.88
N LEU A 551 13.85 -29.72 -11.75
CA LEU A 551 15.26 -29.92 -11.41
C LEU A 551 16.07 -28.62 -11.42
N ASP A 552 15.66 -27.63 -12.20
CA ASP A 552 16.29 -26.30 -12.20
C ASP A 552 15.99 -25.53 -10.92
N ASP A 553 14.76 -25.57 -10.42
CA ASP A 553 14.38 -25.00 -9.12
C ASP A 553 15.17 -25.66 -7.99
N LYS A 554 15.30 -27.00 -8.01
CA LYS A 554 16.15 -27.73 -7.06
C LYS A 554 17.62 -27.32 -7.17
N ALA A 555 18.11 -27.08 -8.38
CA ALA A 555 19.48 -26.60 -8.59
C ALA A 555 19.70 -25.19 -8.03
N GLN A 556 18.68 -24.31 -8.09
CA GLN A 556 18.70 -22.99 -7.48
C GLN A 556 18.70 -23.09 -5.95
N GLU A 557 17.84 -23.94 -5.38
CA GLU A 557 17.78 -24.20 -3.92
C GLU A 557 19.12 -24.72 -3.39
N ASN A 558 19.65 -25.79 -4.01
CA ASN A 558 20.94 -26.36 -3.63
C ASN A 558 22.09 -25.33 -3.71
N LEU A 559 22.04 -24.42 -4.68
CA LEU A 559 23.02 -23.33 -4.79
C LEU A 559 22.83 -22.31 -3.67
N GLY A 560 21.58 -21.95 -3.34
CA GLY A 560 21.25 -21.08 -2.21
C GLY A 560 21.77 -21.63 -0.88
N ASP A 561 21.53 -22.91 -0.62
CA ASP A 561 22.01 -23.61 0.58
C ASP A 561 23.53 -23.60 0.65
N TYR A 562 24.20 -23.93 -0.47
CA TYR A 562 25.65 -23.87 -0.54
C TYR A 562 26.20 -22.47 -0.23
N LEU A 563 25.58 -21.42 -0.77
CA LEU A 563 25.98 -20.03 -0.51
C LEU A 563 25.80 -19.68 0.98
N SER A 564 24.67 -20.07 1.58
CA SER A 564 24.38 -19.87 2.99
C SER A 564 25.39 -20.59 3.90
N ASP A 565 25.58 -21.89 3.70
CA ASP A 565 26.48 -22.74 4.50
C ASP A 565 27.93 -22.26 4.47
N ASN A 566 28.34 -21.63 3.38
CA ASN A 566 29.70 -21.12 3.19
C ASN A 566 29.84 -19.62 3.53
N ASN A 567 28.81 -18.99 4.10
CA ASN A 567 28.75 -17.57 4.41
C ASN A 567 29.11 -16.69 3.19
N LEU A 568 28.57 -17.06 2.03
CA LEU A 568 28.74 -16.37 0.76
C LEU A 568 27.47 -15.57 0.49
N THR A 569 27.46 -14.30 0.89
CA THR A 569 26.30 -13.43 0.66
C THR A 569 26.43 -12.72 -0.69
N PRO A 570 25.54 -12.97 -1.67
CA PRO A 570 25.55 -12.27 -2.93
C PRO A 570 25.30 -10.77 -2.73
N THR A 571 26.11 -9.93 -3.36
CA THR A 571 25.89 -8.48 -3.42
C THR A 571 25.40 -8.05 -4.81
N VAL A 572 25.51 -8.93 -5.80
CA VAL A 572 25.00 -8.77 -7.15
C VAL A 572 24.15 -9.97 -7.50
N VAL A 573 22.92 -9.74 -7.97
CA VAL A 573 22.01 -10.79 -8.43
C VAL A 573 21.62 -10.52 -9.88
N ILE A 574 21.66 -11.56 -10.71
CA ILE A 574 21.36 -11.48 -12.15
C ILE A 574 20.29 -12.52 -12.50
N HIS A 575 19.16 -12.05 -13.04
CA HIS A 575 18.11 -12.89 -13.58
C HIS A 575 18.30 -13.09 -15.08
N ARG A 576 18.42 -14.35 -15.52
CA ARG A 576 18.46 -14.75 -16.95
C ARG A 576 17.43 -15.83 -17.24
N GLY A 577 16.16 -15.42 -17.18
CA GLY A 577 15.01 -16.22 -17.62
C GLY A 577 13.97 -15.38 -18.34
N HIS A 578 12.83 -16.01 -18.62
CA HIS A 578 11.63 -15.36 -19.11
C HIS A 578 10.97 -14.47 -18.05
N SER A 579 10.07 -13.60 -18.49
CA SER A 579 9.32 -12.68 -17.61
C SER A 579 8.56 -13.39 -16.50
N TYR A 580 8.11 -14.62 -16.72
CA TYR A 580 7.36 -15.39 -15.72
C TYR A 580 8.22 -16.00 -14.62
N HIS A 581 9.53 -16.14 -14.85
CA HIS A 581 10.48 -16.63 -13.86
C HIS A 581 10.98 -15.54 -12.91
N VAL A 582 10.82 -14.26 -13.28
CA VAL A 582 11.40 -13.12 -12.54
C VAL A 582 10.96 -13.08 -11.08
N THR A 583 9.70 -13.41 -10.81
CA THR A 583 9.15 -13.43 -9.44
C THR A 583 9.81 -14.51 -8.59
N SER A 584 10.17 -15.66 -9.16
CA SER A 584 10.91 -16.71 -8.44
C SER A 584 12.30 -16.22 -8.05
N THR A 585 13.01 -15.54 -8.95
CA THR A 585 14.32 -14.93 -8.63
C THR A 585 14.20 -13.84 -7.56
N ILE A 586 13.18 -12.98 -7.63
CA ILE A 586 13.00 -11.89 -6.66
C ILE A 586 12.79 -12.42 -5.23
N LYS A 587 12.05 -13.52 -5.07
CA LYS A 587 11.85 -14.17 -3.77
C LYS A 587 13.15 -14.67 -3.11
N GLN A 588 14.19 -14.89 -3.92
CA GLN A 588 15.50 -15.36 -3.48
C GLN A 588 16.49 -14.20 -3.22
N LEU A 589 16.06 -12.94 -3.37
CA LEU A 589 16.90 -11.79 -3.05
C LEU A 589 17.10 -11.67 -1.53
N VAL A 590 18.28 -11.20 -1.15
CA VAL A 590 18.63 -10.86 0.23
C VAL A 590 18.77 -9.35 0.39
N ARG A 591 18.47 -8.82 1.58
CA ARG A 591 18.47 -7.37 1.86
C ARG A 591 19.81 -6.66 1.58
N THR A 592 20.92 -7.39 1.59
CA THR A 592 22.27 -6.89 1.31
C THR A 592 22.57 -6.76 -0.18
N THR A 593 21.68 -7.21 -1.06
CA THR A 593 21.87 -7.11 -2.52
C THR A 593 21.95 -5.64 -2.91
N LYS A 594 23.03 -5.26 -3.60
CA LYS A 594 23.29 -3.87 -4.00
C LYS A 594 23.08 -3.63 -5.49
N VAL A 595 23.21 -4.67 -6.31
CA VAL A 595 22.97 -4.60 -7.75
C VAL A 595 22.07 -5.74 -8.16
N VAL A 596 20.97 -5.42 -8.86
CA VAL A 596 20.03 -6.41 -9.41
C VAL A 596 19.91 -6.18 -10.90
N PHE A 597 20.15 -7.22 -11.70
CA PHE A 597 19.93 -7.17 -13.14
C PHE A 597 18.77 -8.10 -13.54
N LEU A 598 17.64 -7.50 -13.91
CA LEU A 598 16.47 -8.18 -14.46
C LEU A 598 16.53 -8.20 -15.99
N GLY A 599 17.25 -9.18 -16.56
CA GLY A 599 17.48 -9.31 -18.00
C GLY A 599 16.34 -10.00 -18.78
N SER A 600 15.13 -10.06 -18.23
CA SER A 600 13.93 -10.65 -18.84
C SER A 600 13.05 -9.59 -19.48
N CYS A 601 12.20 -9.99 -20.44
CA CYS A 601 11.11 -9.13 -20.91
C CYS A 601 10.31 -8.56 -19.74
N GLY A 602 9.92 -7.28 -19.79
CA GLY A 602 9.11 -6.69 -18.72
C GLY A 602 9.78 -6.57 -17.35
N GLY A 603 11.11 -6.78 -17.23
CA GLY A 603 11.82 -6.72 -15.94
C GLY A 603 11.54 -5.44 -15.15
N TYR A 604 11.34 -4.30 -15.85
CA TYR A 604 11.06 -2.99 -15.26
C TYR A 604 9.83 -3.01 -14.32
N GLN A 605 8.83 -3.85 -14.62
CA GLN A 605 7.59 -3.94 -13.85
C GLN A 605 7.78 -4.50 -12.43
N ASN A 606 8.96 -5.05 -12.14
CA ASN A 606 9.24 -5.69 -10.85
C ASN A 606 10.16 -4.87 -9.95
N ILE A 607 10.48 -3.64 -10.33
CA ILE A 607 11.37 -2.75 -9.56
C ILE A 607 10.87 -2.57 -8.12
N ASN A 608 9.57 -2.31 -7.92
CA ASN A 608 9.01 -2.11 -6.58
C ASN A 608 9.21 -3.34 -5.67
N ARG A 609 8.97 -4.54 -6.21
CA ARG A 609 9.18 -5.80 -5.49
C ARG A 609 10.63 -6.03 -5.09
N VAL A 610 11.57 -5.60 -5.93
CA VAL A 610 13.00 -5.64 -5.59
C VAL A 610 13.31 -4.69 -4.43
N LEU A 611 12.76 -3.46 -4.44
CA LEU A 611 13.00 -2.46 -3.41
C LEU A 611 12.34 -2.80 -2.07
N GLU A 612 11.24 -3.55 -2.06
CA GLU A 612 10.64 -4.09 -0.83
C GLU A 612 11.63 -5.00 -0.07
N ILE A 613 12.45 -5.76 -0.80
CA ILE A 613 13.44 -6.68 -0.23
C ILE A 613 14.80 -5.99 -0.02
N SER A 614 15.24 -5.22 -1.02
CA SER A 614 16.53 -4.54 -1.07
C SER A 614 16.34 -3.04 -1.36
N PRO A 615 16.04 -2.21 -0.35
CA PRO A 615 15.55 -0.83 -0.52
C PRO A 615 16.48 0.14 -1.24
N TYR A 616 17.76 -0.19 -1.37
CA TYR A 616 18.77 0.66 -2.02
C TYR A 616 19.51 -0.08 -3.14
N ALA A 617 18.90 -1.12 -3.69
CA ALA A 617 19.48 -1.85 -4.81
C ALA A 617 19.50 -0.96 -6.07
N HIS A 618 20.62 -1.00 -6.78
CA HIS A 618 20.74 -0.45 -8.12
C HIS A 618 20.18 -1.48 -9.11
N ILE A 619 19.05 -1.15 -9.73
CA ILE A 619 18.32 -2.09 -10.58
C ILE A 619 18.53 -1.76 -12.06
N ILE A 620 18.97 -2.75 -12.83
CA ILE A 620 18.96 -2.71 -14.29
C ILE A 620 17.80 -3.57 -14.75
N ALA A 621 16.96 -3.05 -15.65
CA ALA A 621 15.84 -3.82 -16.17
C ALA A 621 15.43 -3.39 -17.58
N SER A 622 14.92 -4.32 -18.39
CA SER A 622 14.29 -4.03 -19.67
C SER A 622 12.79 -3.70 -19.53
N LYS A 623 12.30 -2.73 -20.31
CA LYS A 623 10.88 -2.38 -20.38
C LYS A 623 10.07 -3.42 -21.15
N GLN A 624 10.39 -3.63 -22.43
CA GLN A 624 9.68 -4.59 -23.27
C GLN A 624 10.49 -5.87 -23.45
N THR A 625 11.62 -5.80 -24.16
CA THR A 625 12.35 -6.98 -24.62
C THR A 625 13.67 -7.15 -23.86
N GLY A 626 13.81 -8.29 -23.18
CA GLY A 626 15.10 -8.74 -22.67
C GLY A 626 15.75 -9.68 -23.68
N THR A 627 16.98 -9.39 -24.13
CA THR A 627 17.66 -10.22 -25.15
C THR A 627 19.09 -10.57 -24.75
N GLY A 628 19.51 -11.80 -25.05
CA GLY A 628 20.89 -12.27 -24.86
C GLY A 628 21.93 -11.38 -25.55
N ALA A 629 21.57 -10.76 -26.68
CA ALA A 629 22.45 -9.86 -27.44
C ALA A 629 22.79 -8.56 -26.71
N VAL A 630 21.97 -8.13 -25.74
CA VAL A 630 22.24 -6.97 -24.87
C VAL A 630 22.72 -7.45 -23.50
N ASN A 631 22.03 -8.44 -22.92
CA ASN A 631 22.33 -8.99 -21.59
C ASN A 631 23.77 -9.49 -21.47
N GLY A 632 24.25 -10.28 -22.44
CA GLY A 632 25.61 -10.83 -22.41
C GLY A 632 26.69 -9.74 -22.37
N PRO A 633 26.72 -8.82 -23.35
CA PRO A 633 27.66 -7.70 -23.34
C PRO A 633 27.59 -6.83 -22.09
N MET A 634 26.40 -6.61 -21.54
CA MET A 634 26.20 -5.82 -20.32
C MET A 634 26.73 -6.53 -19.08
N ILE A 635 26.40 -7.81 -18.89
CA ILE A 635 26.93 -8.64 -17.79
C ILE A 635 28.46 -8.65 -17.84
N MET A 636 29.05 -8.86 -19.03
CA MET A 636 30.50 -8.85 -19.20
C MET A 636 31.13 -7.50 -18.83
N SER A 637 30.52 -6.38 -19.25
CA SER A 637 31.00 -5.04 -18.89
C SER A 637 30.96 -4.81 -17.37
N ILE A 638 29.90 -5.25 -16.69
CA ILE A 638 29.78 -5.15 -15.22
C ILE A 638 30.89 -5.98 -14.56
N THR A 639 31.02 -7.26 -14.91
CA THR A 639 31.94 -8.17 -14.23
C THR A 639 33.41 -7.83 -14.51
N GLU A 640 33.75 -7.38 -15.72
CA GLU A 640 35.10 -6.88 -16.03
C GLU A 640 35.44 -5.59 -15.28
N THR A 641 34.49 -4.65 -15.15
CA THR A 641 34.69 -3.42 -14.37
C THR A 641 34.98 -3.76 -12.91
N LEU A 642 34.20 -4.67 -12.33
CA LEU A 642 34.39 -5.14 -10.96
C LEU A 642 35.72 -5.85 -10.76
N ARG A 643 36.08 -6.75 -11.70
CA ARG A 643 37.35 -7.49 -11.70
C ARG A 643 38.58 -6.56 -11.76
N GLN A 644 38.47 -5.45 -12.48
CA GLN A 644 39.51 -4.41 -12.54
C GLN A 644 39.61 -3.55 -11.27
N GLY A 645 38.73 -3.78 -10.28
CA GLY A 645 38.69 -2.99 -9.04
C GLY A 645 38.09 -1.60 -9.19
N LYS A 646 37.41 -1.34 -10.31
CA LYS A 646 36.74 -0.07 -10.57
C LYS A 646 35.33 -0.07 -9.98
N ASP A 647 34.86 1.10 -9.62
CA ASP A 647 33.48 1.35 -9.22
C ASP A 647 32.55 1.21 -10.43
N LEU A 648 31.29 0.82 -10.20
CA LEU A 648 30.28 0.81 -11.24
C LEU A 648 29.71 2.22 -11.40
N ASN A 649 30.26 2.99 -12.32
CA ASN A 649 29.71 4.28 -12.73
C ASN A 649 28.66 4.06 -13.84
N TRP A 650 27.37 4.14 -13.50
CA TRP A 650 26.29 3.81 -14.42
C TRP A 650 26.24 4.74 -15.65
N PRO A 651 26.33 6.08 -15.52
CA PRO A 651 26.40 6.97 -16.68
C PRO A 651 27.54 6.65 -17.66
N GLU A 652 28.76 6.42 -17.16
CA GLU A 652 29.91 6.07 -18.01
C GLU A 652 29.72 4.71 -18.68
N MET A 653 29.29 3.71 -17.91
CA MET A 653 29.02 2.38 -18.41
C MET A 653 27.94 2.38 -19.49
N TRP A 654 26.85 3.13 -19.31
CA TRP A 654 25.79 3.23 -20.30
C TRP A 654 26.25 3.92 -21.59
N LYS A 655 27.09 4.96 -21.47
CA LYS A 655 27.70 5.64 -22.63
C LYS A 655 28.55 4.68 -23.45
N ASP A 656 29.36 3.84 -22.80
CA ASP A 656 30.22 2.90 -23.50
C ASP A 656 29.46 1.69 -24.04
N LEU A 657 28.44 1.20 -23.31
CA LEU A 657 27.51 0.20 -23.82
C LEU A 657 26.74 0.71 -25.04
N GLY A 658 26.29 1.96 -25.03
CA GLY A 658 25.62 2.57 -26.18
C GLY A 658 26.49 2.64 -27.43
N LYS A 659 27.81 2.88 -27.29
CA LYS A 659 28.73 2.77 -28.42
C LYS A 659 28.92 1.33 -28.90
N LYS A 660 29.04 0.38 -27.96
CA LYS A 660 29.27 -1.05 -28.24
C LYS A 660 28.04 -1.72 -28.86
N LEU A 661 26.85 -1.28 -28.50
CA LEU A 661 25.55 -1.82 -28.91
C LEU A 661 24.80 -0.88 -29.87
N LYS A 662 25.50 0.07 -30.51
CA LYS A 662 24.90 1.10 -31.38
C LYS A 662 24.00 0.54 -32.48
N ASP A 663 24.30 -0.66 -32.97
CA ASP A 663 23.57 -1.32 -34.06
C ASP A 663 22.45 -2.25 -33.53
N ASN A 664 22.24 -2.28 -32.21
CA ASN A 664 21.20 -3.07 -31.54
C ASN A 664 20.16 -2.15 -30.90
N ASN A 665 19.08 -1.90 -31.64
CA ASN A 665 17.98 -1.05 -31.21
C ASN A 665 17.29 -1.54 -29.91
N MET A 666 17.46 -2.81 -29.53
CA MET A 666 16.91 -3.35 -28.27
C MET A 666 17.67 -2.84 -27.03
N PHE A 667 18.82 -2.20 -27.18
CA PHE A 667 19.50 -1.58 -26.03
C PHE A 667 18.70 -0.42 -25.43
N GLU A 668 17.91 0.28 -26.25
CA GLU A 668 17.07 1.40 -25.81
C GLU A 668 15.96 0.97 -24.84
N ASP A 669 15.57 -0.31 -24.86
CA ASP A 669 14.60 -0.90 -23.93
C ASP A 669 15.15 -1.04 -22.49
N TYR A 670 16.47 -0.99 -22.30
CA TYR A 670 17.11 -1.18 -20.99
C TYR A 670 17.22 0.14 -20.23
N VAL A 671 16.70 0.14 -19.01
CA VAL A 671 16.75 1.29 -18.10
C VAL A 671 17.89 1.10 -17.08
N PRO A 672 18.83 2.05 -17.00
CA PRO A 672 19.86 2.03 -15.97
C PRO A 672 19.32 2.46 -14.60
N PRO A 673 20.01 2.11 -13.51
CA PRO A 673 19.56 2.41 -12.15
C PRO A 673 19.20 3.88 -11.90
N TYR A 674 20.00 4.81 -12.40
CA TYR A 674 19.80 6.25 -12.23
C TYR A 674 18.66 6.85 -13.07
N LYS A 675 18.01 6.05 -13.94
CA LYS A 675 16.84 6.44 -14.72
C LYS A 675 15.55 5.73 -14.29
N ASN A 676 15.57 4.92 -13.23
CA ASN A 676 14.38 4.29 -12.66
C ASN A 676 13.67 5.28 -11.74
N LEU A 677 12.87 6.19 -12.30
CA LEU A 677 12.34 7.33 -11.56
C LEU A 677 11.36 6.94 -10.44
N GLY A 678 10.56 5.89 -10.61
CA GLY A 678 9.71 5.36 -9.55
C GLY A 678 10.51 4.78 -8.38
N ALA A 679 11.62 4.08 -8.66
CA ALA A 679 12.54 3.62 -7.62
C ALA A 679 13.12 4.79 -6.82
N LEU A 680 13.59 5.82 -7.52
CA LEU A 680 14.10 7.04 -6.91
C LEU A 680 13.04 7.73 -6.05
N PHE A 681 11.81 7.81 -6.56
CA PHE A 681 10.68 8.38 -5.84
C PHE A 681 10.41 7.62 -4.54
N ILE A 682 10.29 6.29 -4.58
CA ILE A 682 10.01 5.47 -3.39
C ILE A 682 11.14 5.61 -2.36
N MET A 683 12.40 5.51 -2.79
CA MET A 683 13.55 5.65 -1.89
C MET A 683 13.57 7.02 -1.20
N ALA A 684 13.37 8.10 -1.97
CA ALA A 684 13.37 9.46 -1.44
C ALA A 684 12.15 9.73 -0.56
N TYR A 685 10.96 9.24 -0.94
CA TYR A 685 9.72 9.49 -0.20
C TYR A 685 9.77 8.83 1.17
N ASN A 686 10.20 7.57 1.22
CA ASN A 686 10.39 6.85 2.48
C ASN A 686 11.40 7.58 3.39
N LYS A 687 12.46 8.15 2.81
CA LYS A 687 13.46 8.90 3.59
C LYS A 687 12.91 10.22 4.13
N VAL A 688 12.11 10.95 3.36
CA VAL A 688 11.52 12.25 3.75
C VAL A 688 10.40 12.10 4.78
N MET A 689 9.63 11.01 4.72
CA MET A 689 8.47 10.81 5.60
C MET A 689 8.76 9.99 6.85
N LEU A 690 9.78 9.11 6.83
CA LEU A 690 10.14 8.24 7.96
C LEU A 690 11.43 8.66 8.68
N GLY A 691 12.26 9.50 8.04
CA GLY A 691 13.49 10.05 8.59
C GLY A 691 13.28 11.45 9.11
#